data_AF-S2JTA0-F1
#
_entry.id   AF-S2JTA0-F1
#
_cell.length_a   1.000
_cell.length_b   1.000
_cell.length_c   1.000
_cell.angle_alpha   90.00
_cell.angle_beta   90.00
_cell.angle_gamma   90.00
#
_symmetry.space_group_name_H-M   'P 1'
#
loop_
_entity.id
_entity.type
_entity.pdbx_description
1 polymer ?
#
loop_
_entity_poly.entity_id
_entity_poly.type
_entity_poly.pdbx_seq_one_letter_code
_entity_poly.pdbx_strand_id
1 'polypeptide(L)'
;MTLADEKINSSSSLFEIPDDLITLKQDNIYTTTARQFAALHKLHVQSPLPNDILFPWLHGVDGYSNQQNLFFGVRRSMVPKYRGLMVIHCQDLETTSRLIETVLPHQVLFMEPPHQYEFINSYNKDISINLRNFQNQVSRFATICDLVLYGTHAHRLATELAAAQRKLHQERLTQIEAVQKSAGKRAVANANTLIYKTIVIEDEFSVFERDYPELVMYDSTGLLMQRRDFVELENMQMREMSKATEITNNIWVGNTQDAPVSTYDVGMSSSSSSEFSHEEDVNPHQFSICIEAHDLADMPLPSTLTLARETLNDLKDGQMPPEMIHFDMYATGVPNEKSEFDAFYARLYQLLLFMEDQAAHDRRILIHCSDGYTESSLLALTWIMYHCKLQLPEAYLYLQRIRSFFVYAADVPTLRRIEHMLFEDHDNASEAIKRLSVGVVNSNGYADNEEDDDDEDEEEEDQVQQMDTHASVTPPIKADHRQLLDDVYINIISNTDIDEKIPDNVYRQSQLSPTKEEERLFPWFYSPRFEGSFPSRILPFLYLGNLNHATNPAMLKALNITHIVSVGEKADLDSSAFELLFLDNLYDDGIDSIRSRLSNVLDFLEDARLKGTTCLIHCRVGVSRSAAITICYVMKHLQFSLVQAYLFVRARRLNVIIQPNLKFMYEMLQLEQREKGQLSITWPVLCEEVYKLNFAYRDTSSLP
;
A
#
# COMPACT_ATOMS: atom_id res chain seq x y z
N MET A 1 24.49 5.49 -18.07
CA MET A 1 25.82 5.80 -17.48
C MET A 1 26.38 4.49 -16.97
N THR A 2 27.50 4.03 -17.55
CA THR A 2 27.98 2.65 -17.49
C THR A 2 28.57 2.25 -16.12
N LEU A 3 28.26 1.01 -15.70
CA LEU A 3 28.64 0.28 -14.47
C LEU A 3 30.16 0.07 -14.23
N ALA A 4 31.03 0.91 -14.79
CA ALA A 4 32.48 0.80 -14.58
C ALA A 4 32.96 1.32 -13.21
N ASP A 5 32.08 1.95 -12.43
CA ASP A 5 32.42 2.58 -11.13
C ASP A 5 32.22 1.69 -9.90
N GLU A 6 31.89 0.39 -10.06
CA GLU A 6 31.83 -0.57 -8.93
C GLU A 6 33.18 -0.81 -8.24
N LYS A 7 34.28 -0.22 -8.74
CA LYS A 7 35.61 -0.23 -8.11
C LYS A 7 36.05 1.12 -7.54
N ILE A 8 35.14 2.04 -7.24
CA ILE A 8 35.48 3.25 -6.50
C ILE A 8 35.33 3.02 -4.98
N ASN A 9 36.48 2.77 -4.35
CA ASN A 9 36.76 2.87 -2.91
C ASN A 9 35.90 2.05 -1.93
N SER A 10 36.33 0.82 -1.68
CA SER A 10 36.04 0.04 -0.46
C SER A 10 36.69 0.63 0.82
N SER A 11 36.90 1.95 0.87
CA SER A 11 37.30 2.68 2.07
C SER A 11 36.35 3.87 2.23
N SER A 12 35.09 3.63 2.58
CA SER A 12 34.27 4.73 3.12
C SER A 12 34.93 5.14 4.43
N SER A 13 35.63 6.28 4.43
CA SER A 13 36.04 6.92 5.66
C SER A 13 34.81 7.02 6.55
N LEU A 14 34.91 6.52 7.78
CA LEU A 14 33.85 6.66 8.78
C LEU A 14 33.43 8.14 8.83
N PHE A 15 32.13 8.41 8.85
CA PHE A 15 31.64 9.76 9.13
C PHE A 15 32.26 10.25 10.45
N GLU A 16 32.77 11.47 10.46
CA GLU A 16 33.33 12.10 11.66
C GLU A 16 32.84 13.54 11.72
N ILE A 17 32.52 13.98 12.93
CA ILE A 17 32.04 15.34 13.18
C ILE A 17 33.25 16.29 13.25
N PRO A 18 33.34 17.32 12.37
CA PRO A 18 34.39 18.31 12.44
C PRO A 18 34.45 19.02 13.80
N ASP A 19 35.65 19.22 14.33
CA ASP A 19 35.87 19.80 15.66
C ASP A 19 35.41 21.26 15.76
N ASP A 20 35.25 21.98 14.65
CA ASP A 20 34.76 23.35 14.61
C ASP A 20 33.23 23.46 14.68
N LEU A 21 32.52 22.33 14.53
CA LEU A 21 31.05 22.28 14.63
C LEU A 21 30.55 21.94 16.04
N ILE A 22 31.42 21.51 16.94
CA ILE A 22 31.05 21.13 18.30
C ILE A 22 32.08 21.59 19.31
N THR A 23 31.66 21.89 20.54
CA THR A 23 32.55 22.28 21.64
C THR A 23 32.38 21.33 22.81
N LEU A 24 33.47 20.68 23.25
CA LEU A 24 33.46 19.81 24.43
C LEU A 24 33.16 20.62 25.69
N LYS A 25 32.19 20.17 26.49
CA LYS A 25 31.89 20.76 27.81
C LYS A 25 32.44 19.90 28.93
N GLN A 26 31.97 18.64 29.02
CA GLN A 26 32.33 17.72 30.10
C GLN A 26 32.03 16.27 29.71
N ASP A 27 32.85 15.31 30.13
CA ASP A 27 32.54 13.87 30.11
C ASP A 27 31.90 13.35 28.80
N ASN A 28 32.47 13.74 27.64
CA ASN A 28 32.00 13.37 26.30
C ASN A 28 30.62 13.96 25.91
N ILE A 29 30.18 14.96 26.66
CA ILE A 29 29.08 15.88 26.34
C ILE A 29 29.67 17.11 25.66
N TYR A 30 29.15 17.39 24.48
CA TYR A 30 29.51 18.52 23.62
C TYR A 30 28.31 19.45 23.49
N THR A 31 28.57 20.61 22.91
CA THR A 31 27.57 21.61 22.58
C THR A 31 27.75 22.08 21.15
N THR A 32 26.67 22.57 20.55
CA THR A 32 26.65 23.14 19.20
C THR A 32 25.63 24.26 19.13
N THR A 33 25.86 25.24 18.25
CA THR A 33 24.87 26.27 17.92
C THR A 33 23.92 25.77 16.83
N ALA A 34 22.76 26.40 16.64
CA ALA A 34 21.83 26.13 15.55
C ALA A 34 22.52 26.19 14.18
N ARG A 35 23.41 27.19 13.99
CA ARG A 35 24.22 27.34 12.77
C ARG A 35 25.16 26.16 12.54
N GLN A 36 25.88 25.74 13.58
CA GLN A 36 26.80 24.61 13.48
C GLN A 36 26.05 23.29 13.30
N PHE A 37 24.91 23.12 13.97
CA PHE A 37 24.04 21.97 13.78
C PHE A 37 23.49 21.90 12.35
N ALA A 38 23.04 23.01 11.77
CA ALA A 38 22.57 23.03 10.39
C ALA A 38 23.67 22.57 9.41
N ALA A 39 24.92 23.00 9.63
CA ALA A 39 26.07 22.54 8.86
C ALA A 39 26.37 21.04 9.09
N LEU A 40 26.31 20.58 10.34
CA LEU A 40 26.50 19.18 10.73
C LEU A 40 25.44 18.26 10.11
N HIS A 41 24.16 18.63 10.20
CA HIS A 41 23.04 17.92 9.62
C HIS A 41 23.22 17.79 8.10
N LYS A 42 23.54 18.90 7.42
CA LYS A 42 23.83 18.92 5.99
C LYS A 42 24.98 17.98 5.61
N LEU A 43 26.08 18.01 6.37
CA LEU A 43 27.21 17.11 6.18
C LEU A 43 26.79 15.64 6.34
N HIS A 44 25.98 15.34 7.35
CA HIS A 44 25.53 13.97 7.62
C HIS A 44 24.65 13.42 6.49
N VAL A 45 23.63 14.15 6.05
CA VAL A 45 22.72 13.67 4.98
C VAL A 45 23.41 13.52 3.63
N GLN A 46 24.51 14.26 3.40
CA GLN A 46 25.37 14.15 2.22
C GLN A 46 26.44 13.05 2.33
N SER A 47 26.64 12.48 3.52
CA SER A 47 27.69 11.47 3.76
C SER A 47 27.23 10.07 3.33
N PRO A 48 27.95 9.38 2.42
CA PRO A 48 27.54 8.09 1.88
C PRO A 48 27.21 7.03 2.93
N LEU A 49 26.04 6.42 2.81
CA LEU A 49 25.59 5.28 3.60
C LEU A 49 26.40 4.02 3.24
N PRO A 50 26.88 3.24 4.21
CA PRO A 50 27.74 2.10 3.96
C PRO A 50 26.98 0.93 3.32
N ASN A 51 27.61 0.23 2.38
CA ASN A 51 26.96 -0.79 1.57
C ASN A 51 26.53 -2.05 2.35
N ASP A 52 27.44 -2.65 3.13
CA ASP A 52 27.22 -4.03 3.62
C ASP A 52 27.53 -4.22 5.11
N ILE A 53 27.95 -3.17 5.82
CA ILE A 53 28.42 -3.32 7.21
C ILE A 53 27.27 -3.46 8.21
N LEU A 54 26.08 -2.92 7.90
CA LEU A 54 24.95 -2.86 8.83
C LEU A 54 24.08 -4.11 8.81
N PHE A 55 24.19 -4.94 7.77
CA PHE A 55 23.44 -6.19 7.65
C PHE A 55 24.36 -7.38 7.96
N PRO A 56 23.88 -8.42 8.67
CA PRO A 56 22.51 -8.63 9.11
C PRO A 56 22.19 -8.00 10.49
N TRP A 57 23.07 -7.14 11.04
CA TRP A 57 22.86 -6.57 12.38
C TRP A 57 21.54 -5.81 12.50
N LEU A 58 21.12 -5.03 11.50
CA LEU A 58 19.80 -4.35 11.50
C LEU A 58 18.61 -5.31 11.49
N HIS A 59 18.77 -6.57 11.07
CA HIS A 59 17.74 -7.61 11.17
C HIS A 59 17.60 -8.20 12.59
N GLY A 60 18.33 -7.67 13.57
CA GLY A 60 18.29 -8.18 14.94
C GLY A 60 19.49 -9.06 15.29
N VAL A 61 20.32 -9.46 14.33
CA VAL A 61 21.41 -10.42 14.56
C VAL A 61 22.55 -9.80 15.37
N ASP A 62 22.65 -10.18 16.63
CA ASP A 62 23.63 -9.70 17.61
C ASP A 62 24.70 -10.75 17.96
N GLY A 63 24.59 -11.95 17.39
CA GLY A 63 25.52 -13.06 17.57
C GLY A 63 25.20 -14.01 18.72
N TYR A 64 24.19 -13.70 19.56
CA TYR A 64 23.83 -14.57 20.70
C TYR A 64 22.92 -15.74 20.30
N SER A 65 22.16 -15.59 19.21
CA SER A 65 21.25 -16.63 18.70
C SER A 65 21.89 -17.49 17.61
N ASN A 66 22.04 -18.80 17.89
CA ASN A 66 22.48 -19.77 16.88
C ASN A 66 21.52 -19.87 15.69
N GLN A 67 20.21 -19.71 15.91
CA GLN A 67 19.20 -19.81 14.86
C GLN A 67 19.30 -18.63 13.88
N GLN A 68 19.35 -17.39 14.39
CA GLN A 68 19.53 -16.21 13.56
C GLN A 68 20.90 -16.24 12.84
N ASN A 69 21.95 -16.64 13.56
CA ASN A 69 23.30 -16.80 12.99
C ASN A 69 23.30 -17.78 11.80
N LEU A 70 22.68 -18.95 11.96
CA LEU A 70 22.59 -19.95 10.89
C LEU A 70 21.77 -19.45 9.70
N PHE A 71 20.65 -18.77 9.96
CA PHE A 71 19.79 -18.23 8.90
C PHE A 71 20.55 -17.24 8.00
N PHE A 72 21.23 -16.26 8.59
CA PHE A 72 22.01 -15.27 7.85
C PHE A 72 23.41 -15.75 7.44
N GLY A 73 23.74 -17.03 7.69
CA GLY A 73 25.05 -17.59 7.38
C GLY A 73 26.23 -16.94 8.14
N VAL A 74 25.95 -16.22 9.22
CA VAL A 74 26.97 -15.53 10.02
C VAL A 74 27.38 -16.41 11.20
N ARG A 75 28.68 -16.66 11.35
CA ARG A 75 29.17 -17.46 12.48
C ARG A 75 29.00 -16.72 13.81
N ARG A 76 29.28 -15.41 13.80
CA ARG A 76 29.14 -14.48 14.93
C ARG A 76 28.95 -13.07 14.35
N SER A 77 27.78 -12.49 14.57
CA SER A 77 27.57 -11.06 14.30
C SER A 77 28.17 -10.23 15.44
N MET A 78 28.67 -9.05 15.13
CA MET A 78 29.08 -8.04 16.12
C MET A 78 28.39 -6.73 15.80
N VAL A 79 28.30 -5.84 16.78
CA VAL A 79 27.86 -4.47 16.51
C VAL A 79 28.77 -3.85 15.43
N PRO A 80 28.18 -3.36 14.32
CA PRO A 80 28.96 -2.91 13.17
C PRO A 80 29.68 -1.61 13.48
N LYS A 81 30.89 -1.45 12.93
CA LYS A 81 31.68 -0.22 13.07
C LYS A 81 31.14 0.86 12.14
N TYR A 82 30.18 1.64 12.63
CA TYR A 82 29.51 2.74 11.94
C TYR A 82 29.30 3.92 12.89
N ARG A 83 29.24 5.16 12.38
CA ARG A 83 28.93 6.36 13.16
C ARG A 83 27.79 7.11 12.48
N GLY A 84 26.58 6.95 13.02
CA GLY A 84 25.42 7.73 12.60
C GLY A 84 25.28 9.03 13.38
N LEU A 85 24.29 9.83 13.01
CA LEU A 85 23.83 11.01 13.75
C LEU A 85 22.33 10.81 14.03
N MET A 86 21.88 11.04 15.26
CA MET A 86 20.47 10.95 15.63
C MET A 86 20.07 12.17 16.44
N VAL A 87 18.98 12.82 16.04
CA VAL A 87 18.44 14.01 16.73
C VAL A 87 17.33 13.58 17.67
N ILE A 88 17.36 14.05 18.92
CA ILE A 88 16.41 13.71 19.98
C ILE A 88 15.74 14.97 20.50
N HIS A 89 14.41 15.01 20.44
CA HIS A 89 13.59 16.09 20.99
C HIS A 89 13.38 15.89 22.49
N CYS A 90 14.10 16.64 23.30
CA CYS A 90 14.04 16.55 24.75
C CYS A 90 13.08 17.60 25.33
N GLN A 91 11.79 17.48 25.04
CA GLN A 91 10.76 18.39 25.54
C GLN A 91 9.54 17.62 26.04
N ASP A 92 8.64 18.31 26.75
CA ASP A 92 7.39 17.73 27.22
C ASP A 92 6.44 17.43 26.05
N LEU A 93 5.62 16.39 26.21
CA LEU A 93 4.70 15.88 25.17
C LEU A 93 3.67 16.92 24.69
N GLU A 94 3.43 17.99 25.48
CA GLU A 94 2.48 19.06 25.15
C GLU A 94 3.02 20.06 24.11
N THR A 95 4.28 19.94 23.71
CA THR A 95 4.91 20.92 22.81
C THR A 95 4.77 20.52 21.36
N THR A 96 4.31 21.46 20.54
CA THR A 96 4.03 21.24 19.12
C THR A 96 5.26 21.47 18.24
N SER A 97 6.28 22.20 18.71
CA SER A 97 7.47 22.53 17.93
C SER A 97 8.43 21.35 17.76
N ARG A 98 8.85 21.09 16.52
CA ARG A 98 9.71 19.93 16.22
C ARG A 98 10.66 20.21 15.06
N LEU A 99 11.91 19.77 15.19
CA LEU A 99 12.84 19.72 14.06
C LEU A 99 12.55 18.49 13.18
N ILE A 100 12.97 18.53 11.93
CA ILE A 100 12.96 17.36 11.06
C ILE A 100 13.85 16.25 11.62
N GLU A 101 13.65 15.02 11.14
CA GLU A 101 14.55 13.88 11.41
C GLU A 101 14.81 13.59 12.90
N THR A 102 13.79 13.83 13.74
CA THR A 102 13.93 13.79 15.19
C THR A 102 13.08 12.70 15.83
N VAL A 103 13.69 11.96 16.76
CA VAL A 103 13.04 10.94 17.59
C VAL A 103 12.80 11.44 19.02
N LEU A 104 11.98 10.71 19.78
CA LEU A 104 11.65 11.01 21.18
C LEU A 104 12.52 10.19 22.14
N PRO A 105 12.79 10.69 23.36
CA PRO A 105 13.62 10.00 24.35
C PRO A 105 13.14 8.58 24.66
N HIS A 106 11.82 8.37 24.78
CA HIS A 106 11.22 7.05 25.08
C HIS A 106 11.33 6.03 23.92
N GLN A 107 11.76 6.46 22.73
CA GLN A 107 12.06 5.55 21.61
C GLN A 107 13.52 5.07 21.66
N VAL A 108 14.36 5.71 22.47
CA VAL A 108 15.80 5.43 22.59
C VAL A 108 16.13 4.79 23.94
N LEU A 109 15.58 5.34 25.02
CA LEU A 109 15.83 4.94 26.41
C LEU A 109 14.54 4.48 27.10
N PHE A 110 14.69 3.60 28.10
CA PHE A 110 13.65 3.41 29.10
C PHE A 110 13.53 4.68 29.96
N MET A 111 12.32 5.24 30.04
CA MET A 111 12.08 6.46 30.82
C MET A 111 11.68 6.17 32.27
N GLU A 112 11.41 4.90 32.60
CA GLU A 112 10.90 4.47 33.91
C GLU A 112 11.78 3.38 34.55
N PRO A 113 11.78 3.27 35.89
CA PRO A 113 12.43 2.17 36.60
C PRO A 113 11.85 0.79 36.21
N PRO A 114 12.61 -0.32 36.33
CA PRO A 114 13.94 -0.44 36.94
C PRO A 114 15.12 -0.18 36.00
N HIS A 115 14.87 -0.02 34.70
CA HIS A 115 15.90 0.14 33.66
C HIS A 115 16.03 1.58 33.19
N GLN A 116 15.62 2.54 34.03
CA GLN A 116 15.59 3.96 33.68
C GLN A 116 16.93 4.44 33.12
N TYR A 117 16.87 5.16 32.00
CA TYR A 117 17.99 5.68 31.23
C TYR A 117 18.91 4.64 30.58
N GLU A 118 18.50 3.38 30.53
CA GLU A 118 19.18 2.38 29.72
C GLU A 118 18.64 2.34 28.29
N PHE A 119 19.50 2.05 27.32
CA PHE A 119 19.08 1.85 25.94
C PHE A 119 18.09 0.69 25.84
N ILE A 120 16.97 0.91 25.14
CA ILE A 120 15.93 -0.10 24.96
C ILE A 120 16.49 -1.37 24.30
N ASN A 121 17.40 -1.21 23.33
CA ASN A 121 18.03 -2.33 22.63
C ASN A 121 18.87 -3.24 23.55
N SER A 122 19.33 -2.78 24.72
CA SER A 122 20.10 -3.61 25.66
C SER A 122 19.29 -4.78 26.24
N TYR A 123 17.96 -4.74 26.13
CA TYR A 123 17.05 -5.72 26.71
C TYR A 123 16.18 -6.44 25.69
N ASN A 124 16.28 -6.09 24.41
CA ASN A 124 15.56 -6.79 23.37
C ASN A 124 16.20 -8.18 23.16
N LYS A 125 15.56 -9.21 23.72
CA LYS A 125 15.97 -10.61 23.61
C LYS A 125 15.17 -11.37 22.55
N ASP A 126 14.43 -10.68 21.68
CA ASP A 126 13.65 -11.37 20.67
C ASP A 126 14.59 -12.11 19.71
N ILE A 127 14.41 -13.43 19.68
CA ILE A 127 15.22 -14.38 18.90
C ILE A 127 14.55 -14.64 17.54
N SER A 128 13.36 -14.10 17.31
CA SER A 128 12.64 -14.25 16.05
C SER A 128 13.41 -13.62 14.89
N ILE A 129 13.32 -14.24 13.71
CA ILE A 129 13.86 -13.68 12.47
C ILE A 129 12.75 -12.83 11.87
N ASN A 130 12.89 -11.51 11.95
CA ASN A 130 11.94 -10.56 11.38
C ASN A 130 12.65 -9.63 10.40
N LEU A 131 12.45 -9.88 9.10
CA LEU A 131 13.07 -9.13 8.01
C LEU A 131 12.51 -7.71 7.82
N ARG A 132 11.41 -7.40 8.51
CA ARG A 132 10.63 -6.15 8.44
C ARG A 132 10.45 -5.51 9.82
N ASN A 133 11.42 -5.71 10.71
CA ASN A 133 11.38 -5.18 12.06
C ASN A 133 11.67 -3.68 12.11
N PHE A 134 10.82 -2.87 11.45
CA PHE A 134 10.93 -1.41 11.36
C PHE A 134 10.81 -0.74 12.74
N GLN A 135 9.93 -1.26 13.59
CA GLN A 135 9.67 -0.75 14.95
C GLN A 135 10.94 -0.61 15.81
N ASN A 136 11.86 -1.59 15.73
CA ASN A 136 13.04 -1.62 16.58
C ASN A 136 14.24 -0.86 16.00
N GLN A 137 14.10 -0.23 14.83
CA GLN A 137 15.25 0.40 14.17
C GLN A 137 15.70 1.66 14.89
N VAL A 138 14.80 2.46 15.48
CA VAL A 138 15.20 3.66 16.24
C VAL A 138 16.08 3.29 17.43
N SER A 139 15.58 2.44 18.34
CA SER A 139 16.31 2.03 19.54
C SER A 139 17.62 1.31 19.22
N ARG A 140 17.63 0.48 18.18
CA ARG A 140 18.83 -0.23 17.73
C ARG A 140 19.86 0.72 17.14
N PHE A 141 19.46 1.56 16.18
CA PHE A 141 20.38 2.48 15.50
C PHE A 141 20.97 3.54 16.43
N ALA A 142 20.23 3.95 17.46
CA ALA A 142 20.73 4.86 18.49
C ALA A 142 22.03 4.37 19.17
N THR A 143 22.22 3.06 19.28
CA THR A 143 23.43 2.45 19.88
C THR A 143 24.71 2.65 19.06
N ILE A 144 24.58 3.12 17.82
CA ILE A 144 25.67 3.39 16.88
C ILE A 144 25.68 4.83 16.34
N CYS A 145 25.08 5.77 17.08
CA CYS A 145 24.99 7.18 16.69
C CYS A 145 25.63 8.12 17.70
N ASP A 146 26.21 9.21 17.19
CA ASP A 146 26.32 10.45 17.95
C ASP A 146 24.90 11.03 18.12
N LEU A 147 24.57 11.46 19.34
CA LEU A 147 23.22 11.90 19.71
C LEU A 147 23.20 13.41 19.86
N VAL A 148 22.33 14.09 19.12
CA VAL A 148 22.10 15.54 19.20
C VAL A 148 20.79 15.80 19.92
N LEU A 149 20.81 16.60 20.98
CA LEU A 149 19.68 16.88 21.84
C LEU A 149 19.31 18.36 21.74
N TYR A 150 18.01 18.65 21.67
CA TYR A 150 17.47 20.00 21.81
C TYR A 150 16.19 19.98 22.65
N GLY A 151 15.78 21.14 23.15
CA GLY A 151 14.61 21.29 24.01
C GLY A 151 14.94 21.46 25.49
N THR A 152 13.92 21.77 26.28
CA THR A 152 14.04 22.20 27.69
C THR A 152 14.74 21.17 28.60
N HIS A 153 14.64 19.89 28.27
CA HIS A 153 15.24 18.79 29.03
C HIS A 153 16.58 18.28 28.46
N ALA A 154 17.11 18.91 27.40
CA ALA A 154 18.31 18.43 26.70
C ALA A 154 19.52 18.30 27.61
N HIS A 155 19.84 19.32 28.43
CA HIS A 155 20.97 19.26 29.35
C HIS A 155 20.83 18.17 30.42
N ARG A 156 19.62 17.99 30.96
CA ARG A 156 19.33 16.94 31.95
C ARG A 156 19.56 15.57 31.33
N LEU A 157 18.93 15.31 30.18
CA LEU A 157 19.01 14.02 29.50
C LEU A 157 20.39 13.75 28.88
N ALA A 158 21.17 14.76 28.55
CA ALA A 158 22.53 14.59 28.04
C ALA A 158 23.44 13.84 29.02
N THR A 159 23.30 14.10 30.32
CA THR A 159 24.10 13.42 31.35
C THR A 159 23.76 11.93 31.41
N GLU A 160 22.47 11.61 31.36
CA GLU A 160 21.96 10.24 31.38
C GLU A 160 22.32 9.48 30.08
N LEU A 161 22.14 10.10 28.92
CA LEU A 161 22.51 9.52 27.62
C LEU A 161 24.01 9.28 27.49
N ALA A 162 24.85 10.22 27.96
CA ALA A 162 26.30 10.03 27.99
C ALA A 162 26.70 8.88 28.93
N ALA A 163 26.01 8.71 30.07
CA ALA A 163 26.21 7.57 30.95
C ALA A 163 25.79 6.24 30.30
N ALA A 164 24.64 6.21 29.63
CA ALA A 164 24.15 5.07 28.88
C ALA A 164 25.10 4.65 27.74
N GLN A 165 25.60 5.63 26.96
CA GLN A 165 26.60 5.39 25.91
C GLN A 165 27.89 4.80 26.49
N ARG A 166 28.37 5.30 27.64
CA ARG A 166 29.55 4.75 28.33
C ARG A 166 29.34 3.31 28.81
N LYS A 167 28.18 3.03 29.42
CA LYS A 167 27.82 1.67 29.87
C LYS A 167 27.83 0.70 28.69
N LEU A 168 27.12 1.05 27.61
CA LEU A 168 27.04 0.22 26.41
C LEU A 168 28.40 0.02 25.73
N HIS A 169 29.25 1.05 25.72
CA HIS A 169 30.62 0.93 25.21
C HIS A 169 31.46 -0.06 26.02
N GLN A 170 31.37 -0.04 27.36
CA GLN A 170 32.07 -0.99 28.24
C GLN A 170 31.59 -2.43 28.03
N GLU A 171 30.28 -2.64 27.90
CA GLU A 171 29.69 -3.95 27.59
C GLU A 171 30.21 -4.48 26.25
N ARG A 172 30.27 -3.61 25.24
CA ARG A 172 30.79 -3.95 23.91
C ARG A 172 32.27 -4.33 23.97
N LEU A 173 33.12 -3.58 24.69
CA LEU A 173 34.54 -3.93 24.86
C LEU A 173 34.71 -5.29 25.54
N THR A 174 33.89 -5.59 26.54
CA THR A 174 33.89 -6.89 27.23
C THR A 174 33.51 -8.02 26.27
N GLN A 175 32.49 -7.83 25.44
CA GLN A 175 32.09 -8.78 24.41
C GLN A 175 33.22 -9.02 23.39
N ILE A 176 33.86 -7.94 22.92
CA ILE A 176 34.99 -8.00 21.98
C ILE A 176 36.13 -8.82 22.59
N GLU A 177 36.49 -8.58 23.85
CA GLU A 177 37.55 -9.32 24.53
C GLU A 177 37.21 -10.82 24.64
N ALA A 178 35.96 -11.16 24.99
CA ALA A 178 35.48 -12.53 25.07
C ALA A 178 35.52 -13.25 23.71
N VAL A 179 35.13 -12.57 22.63
CA VAL A 179 35.20 -13.10 21.27
C VAL A 179 36.65 -13.26 20.82
N GLN A 180 37.52 -12.29 21.11
CA GLN A 180 38.95 -12.38 20.79
C GLN A 180 39.61 -13.57 21.48
N LYS A 181 39.29 -13.82 22.75
CA LYS A 181 39.79 -14.98 23.51
C LYS A 181 39.33 -16.32 22.93
N SER A 182 38.08 -16.40 22.49
CA SER A 182 37.48 -17.67 22.02
C SER A 182 37.67 -17.95 20.51
N ALA A 183 37.83 -16.92 19.68
CA ALA A 183 37.87 -17.03 18.22
C ALA A 183 39.10 -16.36 17.56
N GLY A 184 39.99 -15.76 18.35
CA GLY A 184 41.22 -15.14 17.89
C GLY A 184 41.07 -13.71 17.34
N LYS A 185 42.20 -13.05 17.08
CA LYS A 185 42.26 -11.63 16.69
C LYS A 185 41.52 -11.30 15.38
N ARG A 186 41.45 -12.24 14.43
CA ARG A 186 40.75 -12.02 13.14
C ARG A 186 39.24 -11.85 13.32
N ALA A 187 38.65 -12.51 14.31
CA ALA A 187 37.21 -12.43 14.57
C ALA A 187 36.74 -11.05 15.04
N VAL A 188 37.66 -10.24 15.58
CA VAL A 188 37.37 -8.89 16.12
C VAL A 188 38.03 -7.78 15.32
N ALA A 189 38.60 -8.07 14.14
CA ALA A 189 39.35 -7.09 13.36
C ALA A 189 38.52 -5.84 12.99
N ASN A 190 37.22 -6.02 12.78
CA ASN A 190 36.27 -4.97 12.44
C ASN A 190 35.31 -4.65 13.60
N ALA A 191 35.67 -5.01 14.83
CA ALA A 191 34.84 -4.74 15.99
C ALA A 191 34.62 -3.24 16.18
N ASN A 192 33.40 -2.87 16.58
CA ASN A 192 33.09 -1.48 16.86
C ASN A 192 33.65 -1.06 18.22
N THR A 193 34.73 -0.28 18.21
CA THR A 193 35.33 0.34 19.41
C THR A 193 35.08 1.84 19.47
N LEU A 194 34.10 2.36 18.72
CA LEU A 194 33.82 3.78 18.65
C LEU A 194 33.23 4.29 19.97
N ILE A 195 33.62 5.52 20.30
CA ILE A 195 32.99 6.33 21.35
C ILE A 195 32.12 7.35 20.63
N TYR A 196 30.83 7.31 20.95
CA TYR A 196 29.84 8.22 20.39
C TYR A 196 29.67 9.45 21.28
N LYS A 197 29.41 10.59 20.65
CA LYS A 197 29.29 11.89 21.30
C LYS A 197 27.83 12.12 21.71
N THR A 198 27.63 12.78 22.83
CA THR A 198 26.34 13.40 23.20
C THR A 198 26.48 14.90 22.98
N ILE A 199 25.62 15.53 22.19
CA ILE A 199 25.77 16.92 21.74
C ILE A 199 24.48 17.67 22.07
N VAL A 200 24.57 18.79 22.78
CA VAL A 200 23.41 19.64 23.11
C VAL A 200 23.40 20.88 22.23
N ILE A 201 22.25 21.18 21.60
CA ILE A 201 22.04 22.45 20.90
C ILE A 201 21.78 23.54 21.97
N GLU A 202 22.62 24.58 21.99
CA GLU A 202 22.53 25.66 22.99
C GLU A 202 21.51 26.75 22.62
N ASP A 203 21.20 26.89 21.33
CA ASP A 203 20.24 27.89 20.85
C ASP A 203 18.79 27.45 21.08
N GLU A 204 17.93 28.44 21.36
CA GLU A 204 16.48 28.26 21.47
C GLU A 204 15.85 27.83 20.13
N PHE A 205 14.71 27.13 20.20
CA PHE A 205 14.01 26.65 18.99
C PHE A 205 13.65 27.78 18.01
N SER A 206 13.34 28.98 18.52
CA SER A 206 12.99 30.15 17.70
C SER A 206 14.11 30.62 16.76
N VAL A 207 15.37 30.25 17.02
CA VAL A 207 16.48 30.49 16.10
C VAL A 207 16.32 29.64 14.83
N PHE A 208 15.84 28.40 14.94
CA PHE A 208 15.56 27.54 13.78
C PHE A 208 14.39 28.07 12.96
N GLU A 209 13.31 28.51 13.62
CA GLU A 209 12.16 29.09 12.92
C GLU A 209 12.55 30.32 12.09
N ARG A 210 13.47 31.15 12.61
CA ARG A 210 13.92 32.37 11.95
C ARG A 210 14.97 32.10 10.87
N ASP A 211 16.00 31.32 11.18
CA ASP A 211 17.22 31.26 10.38
C ASP A 211 17.36 29.95 9.57
N TYR A 212 16.65 28.89 9.95
CA TYR A 212 16.73 27.53 9.37
C TYR A 212 15.36 26.85 9.22
N PRO A 213 14.36 27.51 8.59
CA PRO A 213 13.00 26.97 8.50
C PRO A 213 12.92 25.63 7.75
N GLU A 214 13.91 25.29 6.92
CA GLU A 214 14.00 23.98 6.27
C GLU A 214 14.26 22.81 7.23
N LEU A 215 14.75 23.10 8.45
CA LEU A 215 14.97 22.11 9.51
C LEU A 215 13.79 21.99 10.47
N VAL A 216 12.74 22.79 10.31
CA VAL A 216 11.56 22.80 11.19
C VAL A 216 10.46 21.94 10.58
N MET A 217 10.02 20.91 11.30
CA MET A 217 8.87 20.09 10.93
C MET A 217 7.57 20.77 11.34
N TYR A 218 7.47 21.14 12.62
CA TYR A 218 6.36 21.89 13.19
C TYR A 218 6.91 23.13 13.87
N ASP A 219 6.29 24.28 13.62
CA ASP A 219 6.65 25.51 14.30
C ASP A 219 6.09 25.55 15.75
N SER A 220 6.39 26.61 16.47
CA SER A 220 5.94 26.86 17.85
C SER A 220 4.42 27.05 17.98
N THR A 221 3.70 27.26 16.88
CA THR A 221 2.23 27.29 16.84
C THR A 221 1.62 25.92 16.56
N GLY A 222 2.46 24.94 16.17
CA GLY A 222 2.04 23.61 15.72
C GLY A 222 1.67 23.56 14.25
N LEU A 223 1.98 24.60 13.48
CA LEU A 223 1.80 24.58 12.03
C LEU A 223 2.87 23.68 11.41
N LEU A 224 2.43 22.77 10.54
CA LEU A 224 3.31 21.89 9.77
C LEU A 224 4.07 22.69 8.71
N MET A 225 5.38 22.82 8.89
CA MET A 225 6.28 23.55 8.00
C MET A 225 6.90 22.63 6.93
N GLN A 226 7.14 21.37 7.26
CA GLN A 226 7.69 20.37 6.34
C GLN A 226 6.83 19.10 6.36
N ARG A 227 6.12 18.82 5.26
CA ARG A 227 5.26 17.65 5.14
C ARG A 227 6.08 16.37 5.09
N ARG A 228 6.10 15.63 6.20
CA ARG A 228 6.85 14.37 6.36
C ARG A 228 6.05 13.26 7.06
N ASP A 229 4.80 13.50 7.43
CA ASP A 229 3.92 12.46 7.98
C ASP A 229 3.52 11.49 6.86
N PHE A 230 3.87 10.21 7.01
CA PHE A 230 3.64 9.23 5.95
C PHE A 230 2.16 8.91 5.75
N VAL A 231 1.33 8.99 6.78
CA VAL A 231 -0.12 8.74 6.68
C VAL A 231 -0.76 9.85 5.87
N GLU A 232 -0.43 11.11 6.20
CA GLU A 232 -0.93 12.27 5.45
C GLU A 232 -0.47 12.23 3.98
N LEU A 233 0.81 11.93 3.77
CA LEU A 233 1.40 11.82 2.43
C LEU A 233 0.79 10.67 1.62
N GLU A 234 0.52 9.51 2.23
CA GLU A 234 -0.17 8.41 1.57
C GLU A 234 -1.59 8.82 1.18
N ASN A 235 -2.35 9.40 2.11
CA ASN A 235 -3.71 9.87 1.84
C ASN A 235 -3.75 10.87 0.67
N MET A 236 -2.78 11.78 0.57
CA MET A 236 -2.65 12.66 -0.60
C MET A 236 -2.40 11.89 -1.90
N GLN A 237 -1.56 10.85 -1.88
CA GLN A 237 -1.34 10.01 -3.06
C GLN A 237 -2.58 9.22 -3.47
N MET A 238 -3.37 8.76 -2.49
CA MET A 238 -4.65 8.09 -2.75
C MET A 238 -5.63 9.06 -3.42
N ARG A 239 -5.81 10.25 -2.84
CA ARG A 239 -6.68 11.30 -3.39
C ARG A 239 -6.33 11.65 -4.83
N GLU A 240 -5.05 11.90 -5.11
CA GLU A 240 -4.62 12.24 -6.47
C GLU A 240 -4.86 11.08 -7.44
N MET A 241 -4.68 9.84 -6.99
CA MET A 241 -4.94 8.65 -7.80
C MET A 241 -6.44 8.45 -8.09
N SER A 242 -7.30 8.68 -7.10
CA SER A 242 -8.73 8.40 -7.17
C SER A 242 -9.60 9.61 -7.47
N LYS A 243 -9.00 10.75 -7.79
CA LYS A 243 -9.68 11.99 -8.16
C LYS A 243 -10.83 11.78 -9.14
N ALA A 244 -11.80 12.68 -9.06
CA ALA A 244 -12.99 12.67 -9.90
C ALA A 244 -12.63 12.44 -11.37
N THR A 245 -13.14 11.33 -11.92
CA THR A 245 -12.92 10.94 -13.31
C THR A 245 -14.26 10.56 -13.91
N GLU A 246 -14.59 11.18 -15.03
CA GLU A 246 -15.77 10.84 -15.82
C GLU A 246 -15.60 9.45 -16.43
N ILE A 247 -16.50 8.52 -16.10
CA ILE A 247 -16.48 7.14 -16.61
C ILE A 247 -17.41 6.96 -17.80
N THR A 248 -18.52 7.70 -17.86
CA THR A 248 -19.42 7.85 -19.00
C THR A 248 -19.96 9.28 -19.00
N ASN A 249 -20.64 9.72 -20.06
CA ASN A 249 -21.18 11.07 -20.14
C ASN A 249 -21.98 11.44 -18.89
N ASN A 250 -21.57 12.50 -18.20
CA ASN A 250 -22.16 13.04 -16.97
C ASN A 250 -22.09 12.14 -15.72
N ILE A 251 -21.41 10.98 -15.76
CA ILE A 251 -21.23 10.10 -14.60
C ILE A 251 -19.75 10.03 -14.23
N TRP A 252 -19.46 10.42 -12.99
CA TRP A 252 -18.12 10.54 -12.44
C TRP A 252 -17.94 9.58 -11.29
N VAL A 253 -16.72 9.08 -11.12
CA VAL A 253 -16.29 8.36 -9.92
C VAL A 253 -15.18 9.17 -9.26
N GLY A 254 -15.18 9.32 -7.94
CA GLY A 254 -14.18 10.12 -7.20
C GLY A 254 -14.04 9.68 -5.76
N ASN A 255 -13.22 10.39 -5.00
CA ASN A 255 -13.14 10.26 -3.54
C ASN A 255 -14.03 11.28 -2.83
N THR A 256 -14.28 11.09 -1.53
CA THR A 256 -15.14 12.01 -0.75
C THR A 256 -14.64 13.45 -0.72
N GLN A 257 -13.34 13.72 -0.96
CA GLN A 257 -12.87 15.12 -1.07
C GLN A 257 -13.20 15.78 -2.42
N ASP A 258 -13.61 15.01 -3.43
CA ASP A 258 -14.16 15.55 -4.68
C ASP A 258 -15.64 15.98 -4.53
N ALA A 259 -16.32 15.50 -3.48
CA ALA A 259 -17.70 15.86 -3.19
C ALA A 259 -17.76 17.31 -2.65
N PRO A 260 -18.61 18.18 -3.21
CA PRO A 260 -18.72 19.57 -2.74
C PRO A 260 -19.24 19.63 -1.30
N VAL A 261 -18.64 20.51 -0.49
CA VAL A 261 -19.04 20.68 0.91
C VAL A 261 -20.37 21.44 0.99
N SER A 262 -21.35 20.92 1.73
CA SER A 262 -22.60 21.62 1.99
C SER A 262 -22.35 22.92 2.75
N THR A 263 -22.98 24.02 2.34
CA THR A 263 -22.80 25.36 2.95
C THR A 263 -23.20 25.41 4.44
N TYR A 264 -23.91 24.41 4.96
CA TYR A 264 -24.27 24.30 6.37
C TYR A 264 -23.17 23.73 7.28
N ASP A 265 -22.23 22.92 6.76
CA ASP A 265 -21.16 22.30 7.57
C ASP A 265 -20.01 23.27 7.93
N VAL A 266 -19.90 24.37 7.20
CA VAL A 266 -18.91 25.43 7.45
C VAL A 266 -19.21 26.19 8.77
N GLY A 267 -20.43 26.06 9.31
CA GLY A 267 -20.90 26.76 10.51
C GLY A 267 -20.30 26.29 11.85
N MET A 268 -19.56 25.17 11.88
CA MET A 268 -18.96 24.64 13.12
C MET A 268 -17.43 24.74 13.17
N SER A 269 -16.74 25.16 12.10
CA SER A 269 -15.28 25.11 12.06
C SER A 269 -14.56 26.17 11.21
N SER A 270 -15.03 27.43 11.14
CA SER A 270 -14.10 28.53 10.83
C SER A 270 -14.66 29.92 11.15
N SER A 271 -14.08 30.56 12.16
CA SER A 271 -14.15 32.01 12.34
C SER A 271 -12.93 32.66 11.67
N SER A 272 -12.92 32.75 10.34
CA SER A 272 -12.05 33.70 9.65
C SER A 272 -12.62 34.09 8.29
N SER A 273 -12.99 35.36 8.20
CA SER A 273 -13.57 36.09 7.07
C SER A 273 -12.76 36.07 5.77
N SER A 274 -13.43 35.87 4.64
CA SER A 274 -13.38 36.81 3.50
C SER A 274 -14.55 36.58 2.53
N GLU A 275 -15.31 37.63 2.28
CA GLU A 275 -16.28 37.74 1.19
C GLU A 275 -15.52 37.81 -0.15
N PHE A 276 -15.79 36.90 -1.10
CA PHE A 276 -15.83 37.06 -2.57
C PHE A 276 -15.79 35.67 -3.26
N SER A 277 -16.86 35.33 -4.02
CA SER A 277 -17.03 34.23 -5.01
C SER A 277 -16.69 32.77 -4.62
N HIS A 278 -17.28 32.23 -3.54
CA HIS A 278 -16.96 30.89 -3.02
C HIS A 278 -17.67 29.67 -3.67
N GLU A 279 -18.61 29.82 -4.61
CA GLU A 279 -19.36 28.65 -5.14
C GLU A 279 -18.57 27.82 -6.18
N GLU A 280 -17.76 28.47 -7.03
CA GLU A 280 -16.93 27.76 -8.03
C GLU A 280 -15.73 27.02 -7.39
N ASP A 281 -15.26 27.50 -6.24
CA ASP A 281 -14.14 26.88 -5.50
C ASP A 281 -14.58 25.63 -4.72
N VAL A 282 -15.87 25.48 -4.39
CA VAL A 282 -16.39 24.35 -3.59
C VAL A 282 -16.97 23.23 -4.47
N ASN A 283 -17.47 23.55 -5.68
CA ASN A 283 -18.00 22.56 -6.64
C ASN A 283 -17.44 22.78 -8.06
N PRO A 284 -16.14 22.56 -8.30
CA PRO A 284 -15.49 22.89 -9.58
C PRO A 284 -16.05 22.07 -10.76
N HIS A 285 -16.59 20.89 -10.49
CA HIS A 285 -17.19 20.01 -11.48
C HIS A 285 -18.69 20.20 -11.64
N GLN A 286 -19.33 21.11 -10.89
CA GLN A 286 -20.77 21.39 -10.97
C GLN A 286 -21.61 20.10 -10.82
N PHE A 287 -21.25 19.26 -9.85
CA PHE A 287 -22.01 18.05 -9.54
C PHE A 287 -23.38 18.43 -8.98
N SER A 288 -24.45 17.95 -9.63
CA SER A 288 -25.84 18.16 -9.19
C SER A 288 -26.26 17.10 -8.17
N ILE A 289 -25.67 15.90 -8.26
CA ILE A 289 -25.97 14.74 -7.43
C ILE A 289 -24.66 14.12 -6.96
N CYS A 290 -24.55 13.80 -5.67
CA CYS A 290 -23.49 12.96 -5.11
C CYS A 290 -24.10 11.68 -4.53
N ILE A 291 -23.44 10.55 -4.80
CA ILE A 291 -23.81 9.22 -4.30
C ILE A 291 -22.61 8.69 -3.52
N GLU A 292 -22.70 8.67 -2.20
CA GLU A 292 -21.67 8.10 -1.33
C GLU A 292 -21.88 6.60 -1.15
N ALA A 293 -20.88 5.80 -1.52
CA ALA A 293 -20.86 4.36 -1.30
C ALA A 293 -20.09 4.04 -0.02
N HIS A 294 -20.75 3.39 0.95
CA HIS A 294 -20.11 2.86 2.16
C HIS A 294 -20.89 1.69 2.77
N ASP A 295 -20.24 0.86 3.58
CA ASP A 295 -20.86 -0.37 4.12
C ASP A 295 -21.99 -0.13 5.16
N LEU A 296 -22.03 1.06 5.76
CA LEU A 296 -23.08 1.46 6.71
C LEU A 296 -24.31 2.10 6.03
N ALA A 297 -24.31 2.23 4.70
CA ALA A 297 -25.35 2.92 3.97
C ALA A 297 -26.58 2.04 3.73
N ASP A 298 -27.74 2.68 3.63
CA ASP A 298 -28.96 2.07 3.08
C ASP A 298 -29.14 2.47 1.61
N MET A 299 -29.68 1.56 0.79
CA MET A 299 -30.05 1.88 -0.59
C MET A 299 -31.18 2.93 -0.64
N PRO A 300 -31.12 3.93 -1.54
CA PRO A 300 -32.12 4.99 -1.63
C PRO A 300 -33.53 4.44 -1.84
N LEU A 301 -34.51 5.01 -1.13
CA LEU A 301 -35.90 4.61 -1.28
C LEU A 301 -36.51 5.20 -2.57
N PRO A 302 -37.47 4.49 -3.21
CA PRO A 302 -38.17 4.99 -4.39
C PRO A 302 -38.80 6.39 -4.18
N SER A 303 -39.32 6.64 -2.97
CA SER A 303 -39.88 7.94 -2.59
C SER A 303 -38.83 9.05 -2.59
N THR A 304 -37.60 8.76 -2.14
CA THR A 304 -36.50 9.71 -2.11
C THR A 304 -36.04 10.06 -3.54
N LEU A 305 -35.92 9.06 -4.41
CA LEU A 305 -35.61 9.26 -5.83
C LEU A 305 -36.68 10.08 -6.56
N THR A 306 -37.96 9.86 -6.20
CA THR A 306 -39.08 10.63 -6.77
C THR A 306 -39.01 12.09 -6.37
N LEU A 307 -38.79 12.37 -5.08
CA LEU A 307 -38.65 13.74 -4.58
C LEU A 307 -37.46 14.48 -5.21
N ALA A 308 -36.32 13.80 -5.33
CA ALA A 308 -35.14 14.34 -6.00
C ALA A 308 -35.43 14.67 -7.47
N ARG A 309 -36.15 13.80 -8.17
CA ARG A 309 -36.56 14.03 -9.57
C ARG A 309 -37.49 15.23 -9.70
N GLU A 310 -38.48 15.38 -8.84
CA GLU A 310 -39.38 16.54 -8.83
C GLU A 310 -38.59 17.84 -8.62
N THR A 311 -37.62 17.83 -7.70
CA THR A 311 -36.74 18.98 -7.44
C THR A 311 -35.88 19.35 -8.65
N LEU A 312 -35.37 18.36 -9.38
CA LEU A 312 -34.49 18.57 -10.53
C LEU A 312 -35.25 18.93 -11.82
N ASN A 313 -36.48 18.46 -11.99
CA ASN A 313 -37.30 18.71 -13.18
C ASN A 313 -37.77 20.16 -13.30
N ASP A 314 -37.84 20.89 -12.18
CA ASP A 314 -38.18 22.33 -12.18
C ASP A 314 -37.03 23.22 -12.68
N LEU A 315 -35.85 22.65 -12.89
CA LEU A 315 -34.64 23.34 -13.34
C LEU A 315 -34.42 23.13 -14.84
N LYS A 316 -33.90 24.14 -15.53
CA LYS A 316 -33.48 23.98 -16.94
C LYS A 316 -32.29 23.02 -17.05
N ASP A 317 -32.12 22.37 -18.20
CA ASP A 317 -30.94 21.53 -18.48
C ASP A 317 -29.64 22.30 -18.18
N GLY A 318 -28.73 21.67 -17.44
CA GLY A 318 -27.48 22.26 -16.98
C GLY A 318 -27.60 23.32 -15.87
N GLN A 319 -28.80 23.71 -15.41
CA GLN A 319 -28.97 24.63 -14.28
C GLN A 319 -28.74 23.93 -12.93
N MET A 320 -27.76 24.37 -12.16
CA MET A 320 -27.48 23.79 -10.84
C MET A 320 -28.68 23.87 -9.87
N PRO A 321 -28.95 22.81 -9.09
CA PRO A 321 -29.95 22.88 -8.03
C PRO A 321 -29.49 23.82 -6.90
N PRO A 322 -30.43 24.43 -6.17
CA PRO A 322 -30.11 25.33 -5.05
C PRO A 322 -29.45 24.59 -3.88
N GLU A 323 -29.80 23.31 -3.70
CA GLU A 323 -29.16 22.39 -2.76
C GLU A 323 -28.72 21.15 -3.53
N MET A 324 -27.52 20.66 -3.23
CA MET A 324 -27.02 19.43 -3.84
C MET A 324 -27.83 18.24 -3.33
N ILE A 325 -28.16 17.32 -4.24
CA ILE A 325 -28.82 16.07 -3.86
C ILE A 325 -27.76 15.06 -3.45
N HIS A 326 -27.86 14.56 -2.22
CA HIS A 326 -27.02 13.51 -1.68
C HIS A 326 -27.80 12.21 -1.55
N PHE A 327 -27.19 11.11 -1.95
CA PHE A 327 -27.66 9.77 -1.69
C PHE A 327 -26.54 8.95 -1.08
N ASP A 328 -26.92 8.01 -0.22
CA ASP A 328 -26.00 7.00 0.25
C ASP A 328 -26.37 5.69 -0.45
N MET A 329 -25.39 4.80 -0.61
CA MET A 329 -25.63 3.48 -1.14
C MET A 329 -24.71 2.44 -0.53
N TYR A 330 -25.24 1.23 -0.46
CA TYR A 330 -24.51 0.09 0.06
C TYR A 330 -23.37 -0.33 -0.88
N ALA A 331 -22.18 -0.55 -0.32
CA ALA A 331 -20.95 -0.71 -1.09
C ALA A 331 -20.52 -2.17 -1.36
N THR A 332 -20.37 -3.00 -0.31
CA THR A 332 -19.83 -4.37 -0.43
C THR A 332 -20.66 -5.38 0.35
N GLY A 333 -20.64 -6.67 -0.01
CA GLY A 333 -21.23 -7.72 0.84
C GLY A 333 -22.76 -7.90 0.78
N VAL A 334 -23.34 -7.86 -0.43
CA VAL A 334 -24.80 -7.98 -0.65
C VAL A 334 -25.39 -9.27 -0.06
N PRO A 335 -26.69 -9.27 0.32
CA PRO A 335 -27.25 -10.34 1.14
C PRO A 335 -27.26 -11.72 0.48
N ASN A 336 -26.94 -12.74 1.27
CA ASN A 336 -26.89 -14.14 0.83
C ASN A 336 -28.29 -14.71 0.51
N GLU A 337 -29.35 -14.16 1.10
CA GLU A 337 -30.71 -14.63 0.88
C GLU A 337 -31.32 -14.09 -0.41
N LYS A 338 -32.07 -14.93 -1.12
CA LYS A 338 -32.67 -14.57 -2.40
C LYS A 338 -33.56 -13.32 -2.28
N SER A 339 -34.45 -13.27 -1.29
CA SER A 339 -35.40 -12.17 -1.08
C SER A 339 -34.73 -10.84 -0.76
N GLU A 340 -33.64 -10.88 0.01
CA GLU A 340 -32.89 -9.70 0.39
C GLU A 340 -32.13 -9.14 -0.81
N PHE A 341 -31.50 -10.01 -1.62
CA PHE A 341 -30.91 -9.61 -2.89
C PHE A 341 -31.95 -9.04 -3.87
N ASP A 342 -33.11 -9.68 -4.02
CA ASP A 342 -34.14 -9.22 -4.96
C ASP A 342 -34.65 -7.81 -4.57
N ALA A 343 -34.79 -7.54 -3.26
CA ALA A 343 -35.12 -6.21 -2.75
C ALA A 343 -34.00 -5.19 -2.98
N PHE A 344 -32.74 -5.59 -2.75
CA PHE A 344 -31.56 -4.78 -3.04
C PHE A 344 -31.48 -4.41 -4.53
N TYR A 345 -31.60 -5.41 -5.42
CA TYR A 345 -31.53 -5.23 -6.86
C TYR A 345 -32.66 -4.32 -7.36
N ALA A 346 -33.88 -4.48 -6.86
CA ALA A 346 -35.00 -3.61 -7.23
C ALA A 346 -34.72 -2.13 -6.92
N ARG A 347 -34.08 -1.82 -5.78
CA ARG A 347 -33.67 -0.44 -5.43
C ARG A 347 -32.50 0.03 -6.29
N LEU A 348 -31.50 -0.82 -6.50
CA LEU A 348 -30.35 -0.53 -7.37
C LEU A 348 -30.81 -0.19 -8.79
N TYR A 349 -31.72 -0.97 -9.36
CA TYR A 349 -32.26 -0.73 -10.70
C TYR A 349 -33.02 0.60 -10.80
N GLN A 350 -33.80 0.97 -9.77
CA GLN A 350 -34.45 2.29 -9.71
C GLN A 350 -33.43 3.43 -9.64
N LEU A 351 -32.33 3.26 -8.91
CA LEU A 351 -31.24 4.22 -8.88
C LEU A 351 -30.58 4.37 -10.26
N LEU A 352 -30.33 3.27 -10.98
CA LEU A 352 -29.80 3.30 -12.34
C LEU A 352 -30.72 4.07 -13.31
N LEU A 353 -32.02 3.82 -13.27
CA LEU A 353 -33.02 4.55 -14.07
C LEU A 353 -33.07 6.05 -13.72
N PHE A 354 -32.88 6.39 -12.44
CA PHE A 354 -32.74 7.77 -12.02
C PHE A 354 -31.47 8.40 -12.57
N MET A 355 -30.32 7.74 -12.43
CA MET A 355 -29.04 8.23 -12.93
C MET A 355 -29.06 8.46 -14.44
N GLU A 356 -29.62 7.53 -15.22
CA GLU A 356 -29.73 7.65 -16.67
C GLU A 356 -30.61 8.84 -17.11
N ASP A 357 -31.77 9.00 -16.48
CA ASP A 357 -32.64 10.14 -16.75
C ASP A 357 -31.96 11.47 -16.43
N GLN A 358 -31.27 11.58 -15.29
CA GLN A 358 -30.61 12.82 -14.89
C GLN A 358 -29.38 13.12 -15.77
N ALA A 359 -28.57 12.11 -16.10
CA ALA A 359 -27.46 12.27 -17.03
C ALA A 359 -27.91 12.73 -18.43
N ALA A 360 -29.11 12.33 -18.88
CA ALA A 360 -29.71 12.77 -20.14
C ALA A 360 -30.16 14.24 -20.14
N HIS A 361 -30.38 14.84 -18.95
CA HIS A 361 -30.69 16.26 -18.77
C HIS A 361 -29.44 17.09 -18.38
N ASP A 362 -28.27 16.64 -18.81
CA ASP A 362 -26.97 17.27 -18.53
C ASP A 362 -26.67 17.48 -17.03
N ARG A 363 -27.18 16.59 -16.17
CA ARG A 363 -26.86 16.58 -14.74
C ARG A 363 -25.64 15.72 -14.47
N ARG A 364 -24.61 16.32 -13.87
CA ARG A 364 -23.40 15.60 -13.47
C ARG A 364 -23.61 14.90 -12.13
N ILE A 365 -23.32 13.61 -12.11
CA ILE A 365 -23.44 12.73 -10.94
C ILE A 365 -22.05 12.27 -10.52
N LEU A 366 -21.72 12.45 -9.23
CA LEU A 366 -20.50 11.90 -8.63
C LEU A 366 -20.84 10.67 -7.79
N ILE A 367 -20.25 9.53 -8.12
CA ILE A 367 -20.18 8.35 -7.25
C ILE A 367 -18.87 8.45 -6.46
N HIS A 368 -18.91 8.46 -5.14
CA HIS A 368 -17.70 8.54 -4.34
C HIS A 368 -17.71 7.62 -3.12
N CYS A 369 -16.52 7.39 -2.58
CA CYS A 369 -16.30 6.78 -1.27
C CYS A 369 -15.04 7.39 -0.65
N SER A 370 -14.72 7.04 0.60
CA SER A 370 -13.63 7.65 1.36
C SER A 370 -12.29 7.69 0.60
N ASP A 371 -11.90 6.56 0.00
CA ASP A 371 -10.67 6.44 -0.79
C ASP A 371 -10.87 6.62 -2.31
N GLY A 372 -12.13 6.65 -2.76
CA GLY A 372 -12.57 6.83 -4.13
C GLY A 372 -12.38 5.65 -5.09
N TYR A 373 -12.12 4.43 -4.60
CA TYR A 373 -12.03 3.27 -5.50
C TYR A 373 -12.36 1.88 -4.90
N THR A 374 -12.45 1.71 -3.58
CA THR A 374 -12.86 0.41 -2.99
C THR A 374 -14.37 0.23 -3.04
N GLU A 375 -15.09 1.02 -2.25
CA GLU A 375 -16.55 0.91 -2.05
C GLU A 375 -17.37 1.39 -3.27
N SER A 376 -16.83 2.32 -4.05
CA SER A 376 -17.52 2.86 -5.25
C SER A 376 -17.55 1.92 -6.45
N SER A 377 -16.73 0.85 -6.45
CA SER A 377 -16.55 -0.03 -7.62
C SER A 377 -17.80 -0.83 -7.98
N LEU A 378 -18.62 -1.23 -7.00
CA LEU A 378 -19.83 -2.00 -7.25
C LEU A 378 -20.82 -1.21 -8.12
N LEU A 379 -21.12 0.04 -7.75
CA LEU A 379 -22.01 0.88 -8.55
C LEU A 379 -21.38 1.26 -9.89
N ALA A 380 -20.09 1.62 -9.90
CA ALA A 380 -19.42 2.01 -11.13
C ALA A 380 -19.48 0.90 -12.19
N LEU A 381 -19.17 -0.34 -11.80
CA LEU A 381 -19.25 -1.49 -12.71
C LEU A 381 -20.69 -1.82 -13.10
N THR A 382 -21.63 -1.77 -12.14
CA THR A 382 -23.06 -1.98 -12.41
C THR A 382 -23.58 -0.98 -13.44
N TRP A 383 -23.23 0.30 -13.26
CA TRP A 383 -23.59 1.38 -14.19
C TRP A 383 -23.03 1.12 -15.59
N ILE A 384 -21.75 0.72 -15.69
CA ILE A 384 -21.13 0.41 -16.99
C ILE A 384 -21.82 -0.77 -17.67
N MET A 385 -22.14 -1.84 -16.93
CA MET A 385 -22.88 -2.98 -17.48
C MET A 385 -24.25 -2.54 -18.00
N TYR A 386 -25.00 -1.79 -17.17
CA TYR A 386 -26.33 -1.27 -17.51
C TYR A 386 -26.31 -0.33 -18.71
N HIS A 387 -25.48 0.70 -18.69
CA HIS A 387 -25.49 1.77 -19.68
C HIS A 387 -24.82 1.36 -21.00
N CYS A 388 -23.66 0.68 -20.92
CA CYS A 388 -22.90 0.29 -22.10
C CYS A 388 -23.30 -1.09 -22.66
N LYS A 389 -24.20 -1.82 -21.98
CA LYS A 389 -24.62 -3.20 -22.34
C LYS A 389 -23.42 -4.16 -22.43
N LEU A 390 -22.50 -4.02 -21.49
CA LEU A 390 -21.30 -4.85 -21.40
C LEU A 390 -21.49 -5.94 -20.35
N GLN A 391 -20.90 -7.12 -20.60
CA GLN A 391 -20.75 -8.14 -19.57
C GLN A 391 -19.74 -7.67 -18.51
N LEU A 392 -19.80 -8.25 -17.32
CA LEU A 392 -18.94 -7.91 -16.19
C LEU A 392 -17.45 -7.95 -16.54
N PRO A 393 -16.91 -8.99 -17.22
CA PRO A 393 -15.50 -8.99 -17.64
C PRO A 393 -15.15 -7.80 -18.56
N GLU A 394 -16.08 -7.40 -19.42
CA GLU A 394 -15.89 -6.27 -20.35
C GLU A 394 -15.97 -4.93 -19.62
N ALA A 395 -16.88 -4.80 -18.65
CA ALA A 395 -16.99 -3.64 -17.77
C ALA A 395 -15.70 -3.43 -16.95
N TYR A 396 -15.09 -4.52 -16.46
CA TYR A 396 -13.78 -4.50 -15.82
C TYR A 396 -12.71 -3.88 -16.74
N LEU A 397 -12.62 -4.37 -17.98
CA LEU A 397 -11.64 -3.86 -18.96
C LEU A 397 -11.95 -2.42 -19.38
N TYR A 398 -13.24 -2.06 -19.47
CA TYR A 398 -13.68 -0.70 -19.76
C TYR A 398 -13.20 0.27 -18.67
N LEU A 399 -13.53 -0.01 -17.40
CA LEU A 399 -13.18 0.84 -16.29
C LEU A 399 -11.65 0.92 -16.11
N GLN A 400 -10.94 -0.22 -16.23
CA GLN A 400 -9.48 -0.29 -16.11
C GLN A 400 -8.75 0.63 -17.10
N ARG A 401 -9.31 0.85 -18.29
CA ARG A 401 -8.74 1.77 -19.30
C ARG A 401 -8.83 3.22 -18.84
N ILE A 402 -9.91 3.58 -18.15
CA ILE A 402 -10.22 4.94 -17.69
C ILE A 402 -9.47 5.24 -16.39
N ARG A 403 -9.67 4.43 -15.35
CA ARG A 403 -9.11 4.63 -14.02
C ARG A 403 -8.78 3.30 -13.34
N SER A 404 -7.99 3.36 -12.28
CA SER A 404 -7.82 2.20 -11.41
C SER A 404 -9.06 2.03 -10.54
N PHE A 405 -9.40 0.78 -10.23
CA PHE A 405 -10.52 0.41 -9.35
C PHE A 405 -10.17 -0.89 -8.63
N PHE A 406 -10.92 -1.23 -7.59
CA PHE A 406 -10.71 -2.46 -6.83
C PHE A 406 -12.04 -3.14 -6.53
N VAL A 407 -12.07 -4.46 -6.66
CA VAL A 407 -13.24 -5.28 -6.33
C VAL A 407 -12.78 -6.39 -5.40
N TYR A 408 -13.45 -6.53 -4.26
CA TYR A 408 -13.19 -7.62 -3.33
C TYR A 408 -13.61 -8.94 -3.96
N ALA A 409 -12.90 -10.02 -3.64
CA ALA A 409 -13.26 -11.36 -4.11
C ALA A 409 -14.71 -11.73 -3.73
N ALA A 410 -15.18 -11.24 -2.57
CA ALA A 410 -16.54 -11.41 -2.06
C ALA A 410 -17.62 -10.66 -2.87
N ASP A 411 -17.26 -9.60 -3.61
CA ASP A 411 -18.22 -8.81 -4.40
C ASP A 411 -18.43 -9.38 -5.81
N VAL A 412 -17.49 -10.20 -6.31
CA VAL A 412 -17.59 -10.79 -7.65
C VAL A 412 -18.89 -11.60 -7.83
N PRO A 413 -19.30 -12.50 -6.91
CA PRO A 413 -20.55 -13.25 -7.05
C PRO A 413 -21.78 -12.35 -7.11
N THR A 414 -21.79 -11.28 -6.31
CA THR A 414 -22.85 -10.27 -6.30
C THR A 414 -22.95 -9.56 -7.65
N LEU A 415 -21.83 -9.07 -8.17
CA LEU A 415 -21.78 -8.40 -9.48
C LEU A 415 -22.24 -9.32 -10.61
N ARG A 416 -21.94 -10.62 -10.54
CA ARG A 416 -22.43 -11.60 -11.52
C ARG A 416 -23.94 -11.84 -11.43
N ARG A 417 -24.50 -11.83 -10.22
CA ARG A 417 -25.95 -11.92 -10.05
C ARG A 417 -26.64 -10.65 -10.56
N ILE A 418 -26.04 -9.48 -10.32
CA ILE A 418 -26.52 -8.19 -10.89
C ILE A 418 -26.49 -8.25 -12.42
N GLU A 419 -25.37 -8.68 -13.02
CA GLU A 419 -25.25 -8.86 -14.47
C GLU A 419 -26.40 -9.71 -15.03
N HIS A 420 -26.63 -10.90 -14.48
CA HIS A 420 -27.71 -11.78 -14.93
C HIS A 420 -29.07 -11.08 -14.95
N MET A 421 -29.42 -10.41 -13.85
CA MET A 421 -30.70 -9.69 -13.73
C MET A 421 -30.80 -8.54 -14.74
N LEU A 422 -29.72 -7.79 -14.97
CA LEU A 422 -29.70 -6.69 -15.95
C LEU A 422 -29.99 -7.20 -17.37
N PHE A 423 -29.37 -8.31 -17.77
CA PHE A 423 -29.58 -8.89 -19.10
C PHE A 423 -31.00 -9.48 -19.24
N GLU A 424 -31.54 -10.14 -18.21
CA GLU A 424 -32.95 -10.59 -18.21
C GLU A 424 -33.93 -9.42 -18.37
N ASP A 425 -33.72 -8.33 -17.62
CA ASP A 425 -34.57 -7.13 -17.71
C ASP A 425 -34.48 -6.46 -19.09
N HIS A 426 -33.28 -6.43 -19.69
CA HIS A 426 -33.09 -5.92 -21.04
C HIS A 426 -33.76 -6.78 -22.12
N ASP A 427 -33.67 -8.10 -22.01
CA ASP A 427 -34.35 -9.02 -22.92
C ASP A 427 -35.87 -8.90 -22.78
N ASN A 428 -36.38 -8.84 -21.54
CA ASN A 428 -37.79 -8.63 -21.26
C ASN A 428 -38.30 -7.28 -21.79
N ALA A 429 -37.54 -6.19 -21.64
CA ALA A 429 -37.88 -4.88 -22.20
C ALA A 429 -37.84 -4.88 -23.73
N SER A 430 -36.83 -5.52 -24.34
CA SER A 430 -36.70 -5.68 -25.79
C SER A 430 -37.85 -6.52 -26.36
N GLU A 431 -38.25 -7.58 -25.68
CA GLU A 431 -39.42 -8.38 -26.02
C GLU A 431 -40.73 -7.61 -25.85
N ALA A 432 -40.89 -6.82 -24.80
CA ALA A 432 -42.07 -5.96 -24.63
C ALA A 432 -42.17 -4.91 -25.75
N ILE A 433 -41.06 -4.28 -26.13
CA ILE A 433 -40.99 -3.35 -27.27
C ILE A 433 -41.28 -4.08 -28.58
N LYS A 434 -40.73 -5.29 -28.78
CA LYS A 434 -41.06 -6.13 -29.95
C LYS A 434 -42.53 -6.51 -29.98
N ARG A 435 -43.14 -6.91 -28.86
CA ARG A 435 -44.59 -7.22 -28.75
C ARG A 435 -45.46 -6.00 -29.02
N LEU A 436 -45.05 -4.81 -28.56
CA LEU A 436 -45.72 -3.54 -28.89
C LEU A 436 -45.58 -3.18 -30.37
N SER A 437 -44.43 -3.49 -31.00
CA SER A 437 -44.21 -3.27 -32.44
C SER A 437 -44.92 -4.30 -33.35
N VAL A 438 -45.08 -5.55 -32.87
CA VAL A 438 -45.78 -6.63 -33.57
C VAL A 438 -47.31 -6.51 -33.38
N GLY A 439 -47.76 -5.92 -32.28
CA GLY A 439 -49.17 -5.60 -32.00
C GLY A 439 -49.80 -4.61 -32.98
N VAL A 440 -49.03 -3.99 -33.87
CA VAL A 440 -49.52 -3.10 -34.95
C VAL A 440 -49.71 -3.85 -36.28
N VAL A 441 -49.27 -5.12 -36.42
CA VAL A 441 -49.27 -5.80 -37.74
C VAL A 441 -50.21 -7.01 -37.87
N ASN A 442 -50.66 -7.66 -36.80
CA ASN A 442 -51.50 -8.86 -36.95
C ASN A 442 -52.89 -8.73 -36.31
N SER A 443 -53.78 -8.03 -37.01
CA SER A 443 -55.22 -8.33 -37.00
C SER A 443 -55.57 -9.05 -38.30
N ASN A 444 -55.39 -10.37 -38.33
CA ASN A 444 -56.19 -11.31 -39.13
C ASN A 444 -55.86 -12.74 -38.70
N GLY A 445 -56.89 -13.48 -38.30
CA GLY A 445 -56.80 -14.73 -37.55
C GLY A 445 -56.33 -15.94 -38.34
N TYR A 446 -56.15 -17.05 -37.64
CA TYR A 446 -57.05 -18.21 -37.62
C TYR A 446 -56.60 -19.14 -36.49
N ALA A 447 -57.56 -19.82 -35.87
CA ALA A 447 -57.36 -20.81 -34.82
C ALA A 447 -56.84 -22.13 -35.42
N ASP A 448 -56.09 -22.91 -34.64
CA ASP A 448 -56.25 -24.36 -34.57
C ASP A 448 -55.69 -24.89 -33.23
N ASN A 449 -56.46 -25.79 -32.64
CA ASN A 449 -56.19 -26.56 -31.42
C ASN A 449 -55.25 -27.71 -31.74
N GLU A 450 -54.47 -28.16 -30.75
CA GLU A 450 -54.26 -29.60 -30.52
C GLU A 450 -53.78 -29.81 -29.06
N GLU A 451 -54.49 -30.74 -28.40
CA GLU A 451 -54.23 -31.34 -27.09
C GLU A 451 -53.11 -32.39 -27.21
N ASP A 452 -52.45 -32.76 -26.11
CA ASP A 452 -52.21 -34.16 -25.69
C ASP A 452 -51.27 -34.24 -24.46
N ASP A 453 -51.89 -34.62 -23.34
CA ASP A 453 -51.57 -35.67 -22.34
C ASP A 453 -50.13 -36.00 -21.88
N ASP A 454 -49.96 -35.84 -20.57
CA ASP A 454 -49.50 -36.78 -19.51
C ASP A 454 -48.70 -38.04 -19.88
N ASP A 455 -47.59 -38.29 -19.15
CA ASP A 455 -47.49 -39.45 -18.23
C ASP A 455 -46.16 -39.45 -17.44
N GLU A 456 -46.29 -39.70 -16.14
CA GLU A 456 -45.26 -40.02 -15.14
C GLU A 456 -44.85 -41.50 -15.26
N ASP A 457 -43.63 -41.86 -14.81
CA ASP A 457 -43.38 -43.15 -14.15
C ASP A 457 -42.03 -43.14 -13.38
N GLU A 458 -42.09 -43.66 -12.16
CA GLU A 458 -41.04 -43.81 -11.13
C GLU A 458 -40.28 -45.16 -11.21
N GLU A 459 -39.36 -45.35 -10.25
CA GLU A 459 -38.75 -46.60 -9.73
C GLU A 459 -37.55 -47.20 -10.51
N GLU A 460 -36.49 -47.77 -9.92
CA GLU A 460 -36.01 -48.01 -8.54
C GLU A 460 -34.54 -48.51 -8.64
N GLU A 461 -33.78 -48.38 -7.54
CA GLU A 461 -32.72 -49.23 -6.92
C GLU A 461 -31.93 -50.28 -7.78
N ASP A 462 -30.69 -50.70 -7.54
CA ASP A 462 -29.81 -50.76 -6.37
C ASP A 462 -28.43 -51.32 -6.84
N GLN A 463 -27.33 -51.08 -6.09
CA GLN A 463 -26.36 -52.10 -5.65
C GLN A 463 -24.97 -51.54 -5.26
N VAL A 464 -24.64 -51.88 -4.01
CA VAL A 464 -23.37 -51.73 -3.29
C VAL A 464 -22.42 -52.89 -3.60
N GLN A 465 -21.11 -52.63 -3.68
CA GLN A 465 -20.09 -53.64 -3.33
C GLN A 465 -18.80 -53.01 -2.74
N GLN A 466 -18.31 -53.64 -1.69
CA GLN A 466 -17.24 -53.23 -0.77
C GLN A 466 -15.83 -53.71 -1.18
N MET A 467 -14.84 -52.94 -0.71
CA MET A 467 -13.51 -53.29 -0.15
C MET A 467 -12.50 -54.09 -1.00
N ASP A 468 -11.28 -53.54 -1.15
CA ASP A 468 -10.15 -54.00 -0.33
C ASP A 468 -8.92 -53.07 -0.34
N THR A 469 -8.19 -53.15 0.77
CA THR A 469 -7.03 -52.37 1.21
C THR A 469 -5.70 -52.82 0.60
N HIS A 470 -4.75 -51.91 0.35
CA HIS A 470 -3.32 -52.20 0.55
C HIS A 470 -2.47 -50.93 0.78
N ALA A 471 -1.62 -51.01 1.80
CA ALA A 471 -0.70 -49.99 2.27
C ALA A 471 0.60 -49.92 1.45
N SER A 472 1.17 -48.72 1.27
CA SER A 472 2.60 -48.51 0.99
C SER A 472 3.04 -47.13 1.55
N VAL A 473 3.79 -47.11 2.65
CA VAL A 473 5.25 -46.85 2.75
C VAL A 473 5.68 -45.47 2.20
N THR A 474 5.71 -44.48 3.10
CA THR A 474 6.23 -43.12 2.91
C THR A 474 7.75 -43.08 3.11
N PRO A 475 8.55 -42.41 2.25
CA PRO A 475 9.94 -42.09 2.54
C PRO A 475 10.06 -40.76 3.31
N PRO A 476 11.21 -40.48 3.96
CA PRO A 476 11.31 -39.42 4.96
C PRO A 476 11.35 -38.05 4.29
N ILE A 477 10.37 -37.21 4.64
CA ILE A 477 10.35 -35.79 4.31
C ILE A 477 11.50 -35.13 5.07
N LYS A 478 12.50 -34.61 4.35
CA LYS A 478 13.39 -33.58 4.89
C LYS A 478 12.51 -32.35 5.11
N ALA A 479 12.23 -32.04 6.37
CA ALA A 479 11.57 -30.79 6.74
C ALA A 479 12.49 -29.63 6.33
N ASP A 480 12.17 -28.96 5.22
CA ASP A 480 12.77 -27.69 4.88
C ASP A 480 12.13 -26.63 5.78
N HIS A 481 12.77 -26.39 6.93
CA HIS A 481 12.30 -25.44 7.94
C HIS A 481 12.17 -24.00 7.39
N ARG A 482 12.64 -23.71 6.16
CA ARG A 482 12.46 -22.43 5.48
C ARG A 482 11.08 -22.30 4.82
N GLN A 483 10.53 -23.36 4.23
CA GLN A 483 9.19 -23.33 3.60
C GLN A 483 8.05 -23.22 4.63
N LEU A 484 8.19 -23.86 5.78
CA LEU A 484 7.17 -23.83 6.84
C LEU A 484 7.02 -22.45 7.50
N LEU A 485 8.07 -21.63 7.47
CA LEU A 485 8.03 -20.25 7.96
C LEU A 485 7.42 -19.31 6.92
N ASP A 486 7.66 -19.56 5.63
CA ASP A 486 6.95 -18.84 4.57
C ASP A 486 5.43 -19.02 4.75
N ASP A 487 4.92 -20.23 4.95
CA ASP A 487 3.46 -20.45 5.04
C ASP A 487 2.80 -19.83 6.30
N VAL A 488 3.47 -19.82 7.46
CA VAL A 488 2.92 -19.20 8.70
C VAL A 488 3.11 -17.68 8.70
N TYR A 489 4.14 -17.16 8.03
CA TYR A 489 4.47 -15.73 7.97
C TYR A 489 3.77 -15.02 6.79
N ILE A 490 3.47 -15.74 5.70
CA ILE A 490 2.52 -15.32 4.66
C ILE A 490 1.22 -14.92 5.38
N ASN A 491 0.69 -15.78 6.26
CA ASN A 491 -0.55 -15.52 7.00
C ASN A 491 -0.51 -14.31 7.98
N ILE A 492 0.61 -13.62 8.15
CA ILE A 492 0.75 -12.45 9.03
C ILE A 492 0.97 -11.16 8.21
N ILE A 493 1.34 -11.26 6.92
CA ILE A 493 1.67 -10.13 6.04
C ILE A 493 0.84 -10.09 4.76
N SER A 494 0.32 -11.22 4.26
CA SER A 494 -1.00 -11.12 3.62
C SER A 494 -1.91 -10.55 4.68
N ASN A 495 -2.75 -9.62 4.31
CA ASN A 495 -3.92 -9.34 5.12
C ASN A 495 -4.77 -10.62 5.09
N THR A 496 -4.37 -11.72 5.71
CA THR A 496 -5.13 -12.98 5.76
C THR A 496 -6.28 -12.90 6.74
N ASP A 497 -6.35 -11.80 7.50
CA ASP A 497 -7.55 -11.36 8.16
C ASP A 497 -8.51 -10.62 7.18
N ILE A 498 -8.10 -10.35 5.93
CA ILE A 498 -8.92 -9.76 4.83
C ILE A 498 -9.02 -10.72 3.61
N ASP A 499 -8.00 -11.53 3.33
CA ASP A 499 -8.09 -12.77 2.57
C ASP A 499 -8.72 -13.79 3.52
N GLU A 500 -9.99 -13.56 3.85
CA GLU A 500 -10.88 -14.69 4.12
C GLU A 500 -10.57 -15.68 3.00
N LYS A 501 -9.98 -16.83 3.35
CA LYS A 501 -10.12 -18.00 2.49
C LYS A 501 -11.62 -18.21 2.40
N ILE A 502 -12.22 -17.64 1.36
CA ILE A 502 -13.63 -17.78 1.05
C ILE A 502 -13.87 -19.28 1.14
N PRO A 503 -14.62 -19.76 2.13
CA PRO A 503 -14.85 -21.18 2.28
C PRO A 503 -15.41 -21.67 0.94
N ASP A 504 -14.98 -22.84 0.44
CA ASP A 504 -15.50 -23.43 -0.81
C ASP A 504 -17.05 -23.45 -0.86
N ASN A 505 -17.67 -23.38 0.31
CA ASN A 505 -19.10 -23.26 0.59
C ASN A 505 -19.72 -21.91 0.15
N VAL A 506 -19.01 -20.78 0.23
CA VAL A 506 -19.48 -19.46 -0.27
C VAL A 506 -19.45 -19.43 -1.80
N TYR A 507 -18.41 -20.00 -2.42
CA TYR A 507 -18.40 -20.29 -3.86
C TYR A 507 -19.54 -21.22 -4.29
N ARG A 508 -19.95 -22.15 -3.40
CA ARG A 508 -21.03 -23.11 -3.70
C ARG A 508 -22.44 -22.53 -3.54
N GLN A 509 -22.61 -21.44 -2.79
CA GLN A 509 -23.92 -20.85 -2.49
C GLN A 509 -24.34 -19.74 -3.47
N SER A 510 -23.41 -19.17 -4.24
CA SER A 510 -23.68 -18.17 -5.28
C SER A 510 -23.73 -18.80 -6.68
N GLN A 511 -24.63 -19.76 -6.88
CA GLN A 511 -24.72 -20.56 -8.12
C GLN A 511 -25.16 -19.74 -9.35
N LEU A 512 -24.22 -19.09 -10.01
CA LEU A 512 -24.20 -18.97 -11.46
C LEU A 512 -22.85 -19.52 -11.92
N SER A 513 -22.76 -20.81 -12.24
CA SER A 513 -21.57 -21.33 -12.93
C SER A 513 -21.49 -20.65 -14.31
N PRO A 514 -20.31 -20.22 -14.76
CA PRO A 514 -20.20 -19.66 -16.10
C PRO A 514 -20.61 -20.70 -17.13
N THR A 515 -21.29 -20.25 -18.18
CA THR A 515 -21.58 -21.05 -19.36
C THR A 515 -20.27 -21.34 -20.10
N LYS A 516 -20.25 -22.41 -20.91
CA LYS A 516 -19.10 -22.75 -21.77
C LYS A 516 -18.74 -21.65 -22.76
N GLU A 517 -19.72 -20.83 -23.16
CA GLU A 517 -19.47 -19.70 -24.05
C GLU A 517 -18.79 -18.55 -23.30
N GLU A 518 -19.23 -18.21 -22.09
CA GLU A 518 -18.57 -17.22 -21.24
C GLU A 518 -17.12 -17.61 -20.92
N GLU A 519 -16.87 -18.86 -20.55
CA GLU A 519 -15.51 -19.37 -20.32
C GLU A 519 -14.62 -19.24 -21.56
N ARG A 520 -15.20 -19.41 -22.76
CA ARG A 520 -14.49 -19.29 -24.03
C ARG A 520 -14.21 -17.83 -24.38
N LEU A 521 -15.14 -16.91 -24.12
CA LEU A 521 -15.02 -15.48 -24.43
C LEU A 521 -14.12 -14.76 -23.43
N PHE A 522 -14.23 -15.10 -22.14
CA PHE A 522 -13.51 -14.45 -21.03
C PHE A 522 -12.72 -15.46 -20.19
N PRO A 523 -11.82 -16.25 -20.80
CA PRO A 523 -11.05 -17.29 -20.08
C PRO A 523 -10.15 -16.72 -18.99
N TRP A 524 -9.89 -15.42 -19.03
CA TRP A 524 -9.10 -14.73 -18.02
C TRP A 524 -9.88 -14.46 -16.73
N PHE A 525 -11.18 -14.14 -16.85
CA PHE A 525 -12.03 -13.73 -15.73
C PHE A 525 -12.52 -14.95 -14.95
N TYR A 526 -12.91 -16.00 -15.66
CA TYR A 526 -13.32 -17.28 -15.05
C TYR A 526 -12.14 -18.21 -14.75
N SER A 527 -10.91 -17.72 -14.87
CA SER A 527 -9.73 -18.48 -14.46
C SER A 527 -9.75 -18.65 -12.94
N PRO A 528 -9.42 -19.83 -12.39
CA PRO A 528 -9.26 -20.01 -10.94
C PRO A 528 -8.10 -19.17 -10.36
N ARG A 529 -7.31 -18.51 -11.21
CA ARG A 529 -6.22 -17.60 -10.84
C ARG A 529 -6.68 -16.14 -10.73
N PHE A 530 -7.93 -15.83 -11.09
CA PHE A 530 -8.48 -14.48 -11.01
C PHE A 530 -9.37 -14.37 -9.77
N GLU A 531 -8.85 -13.73 -8.73
CA GLU A 531 -9.52 -13.55 -7.43
C GLU A 531 -10.29 -12.23 -7.35
N GLY A 532 -10.78 -11.73 -8.49
CA GLY A 532 -11.61 -10.52 -8.56
C GLY A 532 -10.85 -9.20 -8.78
N SER A 533 -9.52 -9.18 -8.69
CA SER A 533 -8.72 -7.97 -8.91
C SER A 533 -7.66 -8.12 -10.00
N PHE A 534 -7.43 -7.04 -10.75
CA PHE A 534 -6.30 -6.94 -11.66
C PHE A 534 -4.99 -6.70 -10.91
N PRO A 535 -3.81 -6.96 -11.52
CA PRO A 535 -2.57 -6.38 -11.02
C PRO A 535 -2.70 -4.85 -10.92
N SER A 536 -2.03 -4.27 -9.93
CA SER A 536 -2.08 -2.84 -9.66
C SER A 536 -1.41 -2.05 -10.77
N ARG A 537 -2.13 -1.16 -11.45
CA ARG A 537 -1.55 -0.24 -12.43
C ARG A 537 -0.81 0.89 -11.72
N ILE A 538 0.52 0.83 -11.75
CA ILE A 538 1.40 1.79 -11.07
C ILE A 538 1.68 3.00 -11.97
N LEU A 539 1.98 2.75 -13.24
CA LEU A 539 2.11 3.76 -14.29
C LEU A 539 1.28 3.28 -15.50
N PRO A 540 0.98 4.14 -16.49
CA PRO A 540 0.18 3.76 -17.66
C PRO A 540 0.64 2.47 -18.37
N PHE A 541 1.94 2.19 -18.35
CA PHE A 541 2.57 1.02 -18.97
C PHE A 541 3.14 0.02 -17.95
N LEU A 542 2.99 0.24 -16.63
CA LEU A 542 3.64 -0.58 -15.60
C LEU A 542 2.64 -1.09 -14.57
N TYR A 543 2.60 -2.41 -14.43
CA TYR A 543 1.78 -3.12 -13.46
C TYR A 543 2.65 -3.82 -12.41
N LEU A 544 2.14 -3.87 -11.18
CA LEU A 544 2.70 -4.64 -10.07
C LEU A 544 1.70 -5.72 -9.66
N GLY A 545 2.15 -6.97 -9.60
CA GLY A 545 1.28 -8.11 -9.30
C GLY A 545 1.96 -9.23 -8.51
N ASN A 546 1.24 -10.35 -8.45
CA ASN A 546 1.61 -11.59 -7.77
C ASN A 546 1.77 -12.73 -8.81
N LEU A 547 2.04 -13.95 -8.35
CA LEU A 547 2.22 -15.11 -9.23
C LEU A 547 0.91 -15.52 -9.93
N ASN A 548 -0.24 -15.38 -9.29
CA ASN A 548 -1.55 -15.69 -9.89
C ASN A 548 -1.79 -14.81 -11.13
N HIS A 549 -1.51 -13.51 -11.02
CA HIS A 549 -1.58 -12.57 -12.14
C HIS A 549 -0.62 -12.97 -13.28
N ALA A 550 0.63 -13.25 -12.93
CA ALA A 550 1.66 -13.58 -13.91
C ALA A 550 1.43 -14.92 -14.61
N THR A 551 0.67 -15.82 -14.00
CA THR A 551 0.33 -17.13 -14.57
C THR A 551 -1.06 -17.14 -15.22
N ASN A 552 -1.71 -16.00 -15.42
CA ASN A 552 -2.95 -15.88 -16.18
C ASN A 552 -2.69 -15.25 -17.57
N PRO A 553 -2.22 -16.02 -18.58
CA PRO A 553 -1.85 -15.47 -19.89
C PRO A 553 -3.01 -14.81 -20.64
N ALA A 554 -4.24 -15.25 -20.39
CA ALA A 554 -5.42 -14.63 -20.98
C ALA A 554 -5.64 -13.22 -20.42
N MET A 555 -5.46 -13.03 -19.10
CA MET A 555 -5.54 -11.71 -18.46
C MET A 555 -4.43 -10.79 -18.93
N LEU A 556 -3.19 -11.30 -19.01
CA LEU A 556 -2.05 -10.53 -19.51
C LEU A 556 -2.35 -10.00 -20.92
N LYS A 557 -2.90 -10.83 -21.81
CA LYS A 557 -3.32 -10.41 -23.16
C LYS A 557 -4.46 -9.39 -23.11
N ALA A 558 -5.47 -9.59 -22.28
CA ALA A 558 -6.60 -8.65 -22.13
C ALA A 558 -6.15 -7.25 -21.66
N LEU A 559 -5.11 -7.19 -20.82
CA LEU A 559 -4.49 -5.95 -20.32
C LEU A 559 -3.37 -5.42 -21.23
N ASN A 560 -3.14 -6.02 -22.40
CA ASN A 560 -2.05 -5.69 -23.32
C ASN A 560 -0.64 -5.74 -22.67
N ILE A 561 -0.45 -6.64 -21.71
CA ILE A 561 0.83 -6.90 -21.05
C ILE A 561 1.63 -7.88 -21.91
N THR A 562 2.80 -7.45 -22.36
CA THR A 562 3.69 -8.25 -23.23
C THR A 562 5.05 -8.51 -22.59
N HIS A 563 5.46 -7.69 -21.61
CA HIS A 563 6.75 -7.81 -20.93
C HIS A 563 6.56 -8.23 -19.48
N ILE A 564 7.25 -9.27 -19.03
CA ILE A 564 7.08 -9.85 -17.69
C ILE A 564 8.44 -9.88 -16.98
N VAL A 565 8.51 -9.25 -15.81
CA VAL A 565 9.63 -9.33 -14.87
C VAL A 565 9.25 -10.25 -13.72
N SER A 566 9.81 -11.45 -13.73
CA SER A 566 9.67 -12.45 -12.66
C SER A 566 10.78 -12.30 -11.63
N VAL A 567 10.43 -12.01 -10.38
CA VAL A 567 11.41 -11.80 -9.30
C VAL A 567 11.40 -12.97 -8.31
N GLY A 568 12.45 -13.79 -8.34
CA GLY A 568 12.65 -14.94 -7.47
C GLY A 568 11.74 -16.15 -7.73
N GLU A 569 10.59 -15.97 -8.37
CA GLU A 569 9.71 -17.05 -8.84
C GLU A 569 9.33 -16.81 -10.31
N LYS A 570 9.55 -17.81 -11.16
CA LYS A 570 9.35 -17.71 -12.61
C LYS A 570 7.89 -17.99 -12.98
N ALA A 571 7.29 -17.15 -13.80
CA ALA A 571 6.03 -17.48 -14.48
C ALA A 571 6.31 -18.42 -15.66
N ASP A 572 5.56 -19.52 -15.73
CA ASP A 572 5.64 -20.46 -16.86
C ASP A 572 4.78 -19.93 -18.02
N LEU A 573 5.37 -19.08 -18.84
CA LEU A 573 4.73 -18.41 -19.97
C LEU A 573 5.46 -18.74 -21.27
N ASP A 574 4.69 -18.83 -22.36
CA ASP A 574 5.22 -19.04 -23.71
C ASP A 574 6.04 -17.83 -24.16
N SER A 575 7.35 -18.02 -24.33
CA SER A 575 8.29 -16.99 -24.78
C SER A 575 8.07 -16.54 -26.23
N SER A 576 7.21 -17.23 -27.00
CA SER A 576 6.76 -16.74 -28.32
C SER A 576 5.69 -15.64 -28.22
N ALA A 577 4.99 -15.56 -27.08
CA ALA A 577 3.91 -14.61 -26.83
C ALA A 577 4.30 -13.47 -25.87
N PHE A 578 5.31 -13.68 -25.02
CA PHE A 578 5.73 -12.73 -24.00
C PHE A 578 7.25 -12.56 -23.97
N GLU A 579 7.70 -11.33 -23.77
CA GLU A 579 9.10 -11.01 -23.45
C GLU A 579 9.31 -11.23 -21.95
N LEU A 580 10.26 -12.10 -21.58
CA LEU A 580 10.43 -12.56 -20.20
C LEU A 580 11.80 -12.19 -19.65
N LEU A 581 11.82 -11.49 -18.51
CA LEU A 581 13.01 -11.25 -17.71
C LEU A 581 12.88 -11.95 -16.36
N PHE A 582 13.76 -12.89 -16.08
CA PHE A 582 13.83 -13.55 -14.76
C PHE A 582 15.00 -13.01 -13.95
N LEU A 583 14.69 -12.49 -12.76
CA LEU A 583 15.68 -12.10 -11.77
C LEU A 583 15.88 -13.24 -10.79
N ASP A 584 16.92 -14.02 -11.04
CA ASP A 584 17.34 -15.11 -10.18
C ASP A 584 18.07 -14.59 -8.93
N ASN A 585 18.09 -15.43 -7.89
CA ASN A 585 18.82 -15.19 -6.63
C ASN A 585 18.51 -13.82 -6.01
N LEU A 586 17.24 -13.41 -6.07
CA LEU A 586 16.71 -12.25 -5.36
C LEU A 586 15.56 -12.72 -4.47
N TYR A 587 15.92 -13.47 -3.43
CA TYR A 587 15.02 -13.97 -2.42
C TYR A 587 14.65 -12.86 -1.42
N ASP A 588 13.54 -13.06 -0.70
CA ASP A 588 13.11 -12.14 0.34
C ASP A 588 13.68 -12.56 1.70
N ASP A 589 14.99 -12.76 1.76
CA ASP A 589 15.70 -13.40 2.89
C ASP A 589 16.53 -12.41 3.74
N GLY A 590 16.59 -11.13 3.34
CA GLY A 590 17.42 -10.13 3.99
C GLY A 590 18.93 -10.29 3.73
N ILE A 591 19.31 -11.14 2.77
CA ILE A 591 20.70 -11.39 2.37
C ILE A 591 20.91 -10.88 0.95
N ASP A 592 20.01 -11.21 0.02
CA ASP A 592 20.16 -10.84 -1.39
C ASP A 592 20.07 -9.33 -1.62
N SER A 593 20.77 -8.85 -2.66
CA SER A 593 20.83 -7.43 -3.03
C SER A 593 20.05 -7.15 -4.32
N ILE A 594 19.28 -6.06 -4.34
CA ILE A 594 18.62 -5.56 -5.54
C ILE A 594 19.59 -4.81 -6.47
N ARG A 595 20.70 -4.29 -5.94
CA ARG A 595 21.60 -3.36 -6.66
C ARG A 595 22.14 -3.93 -7.97
N SER A 596 22.67 -5.15 -7.97
CA SER A 596 23.31 -5.77 -9.13
C SER A 596 22.35 -6.11 -10.27
N ARG A 597 21.05 -6.17 -9.98
CA ARG A 597 19.99 -6.54 -10.94
C ARG A 597 19.28 -5.33 -11.50
N LEU A 598 19.39 -4.19 -10.82
CA LEU A 598 18.55 -3.05 -11.08
C LEU A 598 18.77 -2.49 -12.49
N SER A 599 20.01 -2.38 -12.99
CA SER A 599 20.27 -1.88 -14.35
C SER A 599 19.51 -2.66 -15.42
N ASN A 600 19.59 -3.99 -15.38
CA ASN A 600 19.00 -4.86 -16.39
C ASN A 600 17.48 -4.75 -16.38
N VAL A 601 16.88 -4.65 -15.19
CA VAL A 601 15.43 -4.47 -15.07
C VAL A 601 15.00 -3.12 -15.60
N LEU A 602 15.69 -2.06 -15.21
CA LEU A 602 15.35 -0.71 -15.63
C LEU A 602 15.42 -0.57 -17.15
N ASP A 603 16.43 -1.16 -17.79
CA ASP A 603 16.58 -1.14 -19.25
C ASP A 603 15.45 -1.94 -19.93
N PHE A 604 15.06 -3.09 -19.37
CA PHE A 604 13.93 -3.90 -19.87
C PHE A 604 12.59 -3.16 -19.77
N LEU A 605 12.34 -2.45 -18.66
CA LEU A 605 11.13 -1.64 -18.48
C LEU A 605 11.10 -0.43 -19.41
N GLU A 606 12.24 0.23 -19.64
CA GLU A 606 12.33 1.34 -20.60
C GLU A 606 12.12 0.88 -22.05
N ASP A 607 12.63 -0.30 -22.42
CA ASP A 607 12.39 -0.87 -23.75
C ASP A 607 10.88 -1.08 -24.01
N ALA A 608 10.17 -1.69 -23.05
CA ALA A 608 8.73 -1.87 -23.14
C ALA A 608 7.97 -0.54 -23.26
N ARG A 609 8.36 0.46 -22.45
CA ARG A 609 7.77 1.81 -22.47
C ARG A 609 7.97 2.50 -23.81
N LEU A 610 9.19 2.44 -24.36
CA LEU A 610 9.53 3.05 -25.65
C LEU A 610 8.83 2.37 -26.82
N LYS A 611 8.52 1.07 -26.71
CA LYS A 611 7.70 0.32 -27.67
C LYS A 611 6.19 0.58 -27.52
N GLY A 612 5.75 1.33 -26.51
CA GLY A 612 4.33 1.54 -26.22
C GLY A 612 3.61 0.29 -25.73
N THR A 613 4.36 -0.63 -25.11
CA THR A 613 3.83 -1.89 -24.56
C THR A 613 3.77 -1.84 -23.03
N THR A 614 3.03 -2.78 -22.43
CA THR A 614 2.83 -2.83 -20.99
C THR A 614 3.70 -3.91 -20.32
N CYS A 615 4.28 -3.57 -19.17
CA CYS A 615 5.04 -4.45 -18.29
C CYS A 615 4.25 -4.91 -17.07
N LEU A 616 4.49 -6.15 -16.64
CA LEU A 616 4.15 -6.64 -15.30
C LEU A 616 5.43 -6.99 -14.55
N ILE A 617 5.59 -6.46 -13.34
CA ILE A 617 6.58 -6.92 -12.36
C ILE A 617 5.85 -7.74 -11.30
N HIS A 618 6.31 -8.96 -11.04
CA HIS A 618 5.72 -9.81 -10.03
C HIS A 618 6.76 -10.59 -9.22
N CYS A 619 6.33 -11.02 -8.03
CA CYS A 619 6.97 -12.09 -7.28
C CYS A 619 5.87 -13.06 -6.85
N ARG A 620 6.04 -13.81 -5.75
CA ARG A 620 5.00 -14.70 -5.21
C ARG A 620 3.71 -13.94 -4.87
N VAL A 621 3.82 -12.99 -3.93
CA VAL A 621 2.69 -12.26 -3.33
C VAL A 621 2.55 -10.83 -3.87
N GLY A 622 3.66 -10.24 -4.31
CA GLY A 622 3.68 -8.84 -4.73
C GLY A 622 3.86 -7.82 -3.59
N VAL A 623 4.44 -8.23 -2.46
CA VAL A 623 4.62 -7.39 -1.25
C VAL A 623 6.01 -6.77 -1.13
N SER A 624 7.08 -7.55 -1.30
CA SER A 624 8.47 -7.12 -1.03
C SER A 624 9.33 -7.03 -2.28
N ARG A 625 9.73 -8.16 -2.85
CA ARG A 625 10.69 -8.24 -3.98
C ARG A 625 10.26 -7.41 -5.19
N SER A 626 9.09 -7.69 -5.75
CA SER A 626 8.58 -6.95 -6.91
C SER A 626 8.26 -5.49 -6.56
N ALA A 627 7.70 -5.22 -5.38
CA ALA A 627 7.44 -3.87 -4.92
C ALA A 627 8.72 -3.03 -4.83
N ALA A 628 9.82 -3.59 -4.30
CA ALA A 628 11.11 -2.90 -4.22
C ALA A 628 11.65 -2.53 -5.60
N ILE A 629 11.56 -3.45 -6.57
CA ILE A 629 11.97 -3.19 -7.96
C ILE A 629 11.08 -2.13 -8.60
N THR A 630 9.77 -2.19 -8.40
CA THR A 630 8.82 -1.17 -8.86
C THR A 630 9.13 0.20 -8.27
N ILE A 631 9.40 0.30 -6.97
CA ILE A 631 9.78 1.54 -6.30
C ILE A 631 11.07 2.10 -6.90
N CYS A 632 12.10 1.27 -7.11
CA CYS A 632 13.34 1.73 -7.75
C CYS A 632 13.08 2.28 -9.15
N TYR A 633 12.21 1.63 -9.94
CA TYR A 633 11.85 2.13 -11.25
C TYR A 633 11.10 3.47 -11.16
N VAL A 634 10.15 3.62 -10.24
CA VAL A 634 9.43 4.88 -10.02
C VAL A 634 10.37 6.00 -9.56
N MET A 635 11.31 5.73 -8.65
CA MET A 635 12.34 6.69 -8.24
C MET A 635 13.10 7.22 -9.45
N LYS A 636 13.57 6.32 -10.32
CA LYS A 636 14.32 6.70 -11.52
C LYS A 636 13.44 7.39 -12.57
N HIS A 637 12.26 6.87 -12.85
CA HIS A 637 11.40 7.34 -13.93
C HIS A 637 10.77 8.70 -13.62
N LEU A 638 10.27 8.89 -12.39
CA LEU A 638 9.63 10.14 -11.94
C LEU A 638 10.58 11.08 -11.19
N GLN A 639 11.86 10.70 -11.00
CA GLN A 639 12.85 11.45 -10.21
C GLN A 639 12.45 11.65 -8.74
N PHE A 640 11.65 10.73 -8.22
CA PHE A 640 11.10 10.75 -6.86
C PHE A 640 12.16 10.40 -5.81
N SER A 641 12.00 10.94 -4.60
CA SER A 641 12.68 10.43 -3.41
C SER A 641 12.20 9.00 -3.12
N LEU A 642 12.94 8.25 -2.29
CA LEU A 642 12.47 6.95 -1.81
C LEU A 642 11.09 7.08 -1.18
N VAL A 643 10.89 8.09 -0.33
CA VAL A 643 9.61 8.33 0.34
C VAL A 643 8.49 8.58 -0.68
N GLN A 644 8.72 9.49 -1.63
CA GLN A 644 7.74 9.80 -2.67
C GLN A 644 7.39 8.56 -3.51
N ALA A 645 8.39 7.79 -3.93
CA ALA A 645 8.17 6.59 -4.74
C ALA A 645 7.50 5.46 -3.93
N TYR A 646 7.89 5.25 -2.68
CA TYR A 646 7.27 4.28 -1.78
C TYR A 646 5.77 4.57 -1.62
N LEU A 647 5.42 5.81 -1.27
CA LEU A 647 4.02 6.20 -1.06
C LEU A 647 3.22 6.24 -2.38
N PHE A 648 3.85 6.64 -3.49
CA PHE A 648 3.21 6.59 -4.81
C PHE A 648 2.82 5.17 -5.23
N VAL A 649 3.72 4.19 -5.03
CA VAL A 649 3.46 2.78 -5.36
C VAL A 649 2.47 2.18 -4.36
N ARG A 650 2.61 2.50 -3.08
CA ARG A 650 1.73 2.00 -2.00
C ARG A 650 0.29 2.42 -2.20
N ALA A 651 0.03 3.70 -2.47
CA ALA A 651 -1.31 4.22 -2.75
C ALA A 651 -1.97 3.58 -3.98
N ARG A 652 -1.19 3.03 -4.92
CA ARG A 652 -1.70 2.30 -6.10
C ARG A 652 -1.87 0.81 -5.89
N ARG A 653 -1.45 0.29 -4.73
CA ARG A 653 -1.51 -1.13 -4.35
C ARG A 653 -2.09 -1.26 -2.94
N LEU A 654 -3.26 -0.68 -2.71
CA LEU A 654 -3.85 -0.62 -1.37
C LEU A 654 -4.48 -1.95 -0.92
N ASN A 655 -4.89 -2.80 -1.86
CA ASN A 655 -5.38 -4.14 -1.55
C ASN A 655 -4.34 -5.03 -0.87
N VAL A 656 -3.05 -4.69 -1.02
CA VAL A 656 -1.94 -5.45 -0.44
C VAL A 656 -0.89 -4.48 0.07
N ILE A 657 -0.74 -4.38 1.39
CA ILE A 657 0.27 -3.54 2.03
C ILE A 657 1.67 -3.91 1.51
N ILE A 658 2.30 -3.02 0.72
CA ILE A 658 3.67 -3.24 0.27
C ILE A 658 4.63 -3.08 1.44
N GLN A 659 5.53 -4.06 1.59
CA GLN A 659 6.47 -4.10 2.69
C GLN A 659 7.77 -4.77 2.25
N PRO A 660 8.61 -4.05 1.47
CA PRO A 660 9.99 -4.47 1.22
C PRO A 660 10.72 -4.74 2.54
N ASN A 661 11.60 -5.74 2.55
CA ASN A 661 12.42 -6.01 3.73
C ASN A 661 13.39 -4.85 4.03
N LEU A 662 13.95 -4.83 5.26
CA LEU A 662 14.86 -3.77 5.70
C LEU A 662 16.06 -3.58 4.77
N LYS A 663 16.62 -4.67 4.22
CA LYS A 663 17.77 -4.60 3.33
C LYS A 663 17.41 -3.91 2.00
N PHE A 664 16.27 -4.25 1.41
CA PHE A 664 15.78 -3.58 0.21
C PHE A 664 15.48 -2.10 0.47
N MET A 665 14.80 -1.77 1.56
CA MET A 665 14.54 -0.36 1.92
C MET A 665 15.84 0.43 2.08
N TYR A 666 16.84 -0.15 2.74
CA TYR A 666 18.14 0.49 2.92
C TYR A 666 18.91 0.66 1.60
N GLU A 667 18.88 -0.35 0.73
CA GLU A 667 19.49 -0.27 -0.60
C GLU A 667 18.82 0.78 -1.49
N MET A 668 17.50 0.97 -1.39
CA MET A 668 16.79 2.05 -2.07
C MET A 668 17.14 3.43 -1.49
N LEU A 669 17.34 3.54 -0.16
CA LEU A 669 17.78 4.78 0.46
C LEU A 669 19.20 5.17 -0.01
N GLN A 670 20.06 4.17 -0.21
CA GLN A 670 21.38 4.37 -0.81
C GLN A 670 21.35 4.74 -2.28
N LEU A 671 20.39 4.20 -3.03
CA LEU A 671 20.15 4.59 -4.41
C LEU A 671 19.78 6.08 -4.47
N GLU A 672 18.80 6.51 -3.67
CA GLU A 672 18.43 7.94 -3.54
C GLU A 672 19.65 8.80 -3.25
N GLN A 673 20.44 8.43 -2.25
CA GLN A 673 21.60 9.22 -1.85
C GLN A 673 22.62 9.35 -2.98
N ARG A 674 22.85 8.27 -3.74
CA ARG A 674 23.77 8.28 -4.88
C ARG A 674 23.26 9.18 -6.01
N GLU A 675 21.96 9.15 -6.29
CA GLU A 675 21.36 9.90 -7.39
C GLU A 675 21.16 11.38 -7.06
N LYS A 676 20.77 11.70 -5.81
CA LYS A 676 20.44 13.06 -5.37
C LYS A 676 21.59 13.76 -4.62
N GLY A 677 22.63 13.02 -4.24
CA GLY A 677 23.76 13.53 -3.46
C GLY A 677 23.45 13.79 -1.98
N GLN A 678 22.22 13.55 -1.55
CA GLN A 678 21.78 13.71 -0.16
C GLN A 678 20.56 12.82 0.13
N LEU A 679 20.39 12.46 1.39
CA LEU A 679 19.21 11.76 1.90
C LEU A 679 18.03 12.73 2.03
N SER A 680 16.84 12.27 1.65
CA SER A 680 15.59 12.98 1.94
C SER A 680 15.13 12.77 3.38
N ILE A 681 15.46 11.60 3.95
CA ILE A 681 15.07 11.12 5.28
C ILE A 681 16.18 10.22 5.82
N THR A 682 16.40 10.24 7.14
CA THR A 682 17.38 9.38 7.81
C THR A 682 16.81 7.98 8.04
N TRP A 683 17.68 6.97 8.13
CA TRP A 683 17.26 5.58 8.30
C TRP A 683 16.32 5.33 9.50
N PRO A 684 16.62 5.83 10.73
CA PRO A 684 15.75 5.60 11.89
C PRO A 684 14.35 6.18 11.71
N VAL A 685 14.28 7.38 11.15
CA VAL A 685 13.02 8.12 10.98
C VAL A 685 12.21 7.49 9.85
N LEU A 686 12.84 7.09 8.74
CA LEU A 686 12.19 6.30 7.69
C LEU A 686 11.55 5.03 8.25
N CYS A 687 12.28 4.29 9.08
CA CYS A 687 11.75 3.07 9.68
C CYS A 687 10.61 3.33 10.67
N GLU A 688 10.72 4.38 11.47
CA GLU A 688 9.65 4.78 12.39
C GLU A 688 8.38 5.17 11.62
N GLU A 689 8.49 5.99 10.58
CA GLU A 689 7.34 6.42 9.78
C GLU A 689 6.72 5.25 9.01
N VAL A 690 7.54 4.33 8.46
CA VAL A 690 7.02 3.08 7.87
C VAL A 690 6.33 2.20 8.92
N TYR A 691 6.83 2.15 10.15
CA TYR A 691 6.20 1.41 11.23
C TYR A 691 4.84 2.01 11.62
N LYS A 692 4.78 3.32 11.88
CA LYS A 692 3.52 4.04 12.18
C LYS A 692 2.50 3.88 11.07
N LEU A 693 2.93 4.05 9.81
CA LEU A 693 2.07 3.87 8.65
C LEU A 693 1.45 2.47 8.65
N ASN A 694 2.26 1.42 8.81
CA ASN A 694 1.75 0.06 8.85
C ASN A 694 0.92 -0.26 10.10
N PHE A 695 1.20 0.40 11.23
CA PHE A 695 0.44 0.22 12.47
C PHE A 695 -0.99 0.78 12.34
N ALA A 696 -1.15 1.93 11.66
CA ALA A 696 -2.47 2.52 11.41
C ALA A 696 -3.43 1.54 10.71
N TYR A 697 -2.92 0.65 9.84
CA TYR A 697 -3.70 -0.37 9.15
C TYR A 697 -3.88 -1.69 9.93
N ARG A 698 -3.25 -1.85 11.10
CA ARG A 698 -3.47 -3.02 11.99
C ARG A 698 -4.59 -2.78 12.98
N ASP A 699 -4.75 -1.52 13.42
CA ASP A 699 -5.78 -1.11 14.37
C ASP A 699 -7.16 -0.88 13.70
N THR A 700 -7.30 -1.07 12.39
CA THR A 700 -8.57 -0.97 11.66
C THR A 700 -9.56 -2.11 11.93
N SER A 701 -9.22 -3.08 12.79
CA SER A 701 -10.25 -3.90 13.45
C SER A 701 -11.02 -3.12 14.53
N SER A 702 -10.67 -1.85 14.76
CA SER A 702 -11.25 -0.99 15.80
C SER A 702 -11.39 0.51 15.43
N LEU A 703 -11.37 0.86 14.14
CA LEU A 703 -11.82 2.19 13.70
C LEU A 703 -13.15 2.05 12.93
N PRO A 704 -14.08 2.99 13.19
CA PRO A 704 -15.53 2.75 13.21
C PRO A 704 -16.16 2.40 11.86
#